data_AF-A0A179H115-F1
#
_entry.id   AF-A0A179H115-F1
#
_cell.length_a   1.000
_cell.length_b   1.000
_cell.length_c   1.000
_cell.angle_alpha   90.00
_cell.angle_beta   90.00
_cell.angle_gamma   90.00
#
_symmetry.space_group_name_H-M   'P 1'
#
loop_
_entity.id
_entity.type
_entity.pdbx_description
1 polymer ?
#
loop_
_entity_poly.entity_id
_entity_poly.type
_entity_poly.pdbx_seq_one_letter_code
_entity_poly.pdbx_strand_id
1 'polypeptide(L)'
;MATPATPAHGRSQALDDLIMGTNSSSIVSKRSVERLYYPDETHFFRYFVKKFQRRAPLINRGYWLRLRAIDVVVRQFLTRPSGRKKLVINLGCGSDVLPWQCHARHSSACDQVLFIDIDYPDLMHKKRAIVLETPELKELLGQDFIVGESDILLRSERYCQIGCDLRQLQRLRATLETFLSLDDCDVLFVAEVSVTYMDTASADSLLQWASTVGKAEFCLLEQILPHGPDHPFAKTMLSHFDKLKTPPRSVRQYPTLDSQQSRFLERGWADVAIWDLWQVWSNDYFVTGDERSALDQVEPFDEWEEFILFARHYSIVHAVGPGVVVERPGTVAAGGRSPQTPYSERPERLDVKVATHNSTAPKRRYGEAFVVSDSRGRQSLLHMGGLGSNGRSDSWDIYSLSGHDEPPRLPLMGPPSRMCFTITDLGNFGILLAGGRTSPGSALSDCWLFQKGAKPSWQMTWRLPAPLYRHSAIRLKGSSLALVMGGKTGAWTVSSECYVFCPERGWMRCHVRGANRPAAFGAVLYDTSPDEAQDGEFHGVLAGGIGEDGCICTEEYSWRLSVLEERPTIEFNVLPESRQVGGAWALFGAKCVDIGPDWLLCGGLGHETSFLGRELVLIRRQADGKRIAKVLRPKDKPMAVPFMVGCGAVTSSTGVLLVGGGATCFSMGTFWEAGVYSIKIPGAESDEHSINHGKPAIEYSETRRVVSTGGPSDPAKTHGEDVTITQVPRIRLGPEDATFDEVLLDAKPVILEGLNLGACVEKWTPQYMVEKVGDDTEVVVHQCHRDSERMDFNSKNFEYVSDSFGKIINKMQSGARMYLRSLSRDKPSGVPAILENDFPRLAKDFCLPPELGHIRKNLFSSVLRVSGRVNMWLHYDVMANVYTQISGEKRMILFPPSDVTRLSFAPGASSSSVDVFAALDATTRKADPCNLAGTHPYEAHLGPGDVLFIPALWLHTATPLSKMSVAVNTFFRDLESGYAAGRDVYGNRDLAAYEKARLDVARMAKSFQQLPVETRRFYMARLAEELRQAADGV
;
A
#
# COMPACT_ATOMS: atom_id res chain seq x y z
N MET A 1 -40.39 -48.48 -28.92
CA MET A 1 -39.06 -47.85 -28.87
C MET A 1 -39.24 -46.49 -28.22
N ALA A 2 -38.64 -46.31 -27.04
CA ALA A 2 -38.82 -45.13 -26.22
C ALA A 2 -38.13 -43.91 -26.86
N THR A 3 -38.85 -42.80 -26.91
CA THR A 3 -38.35 -41.45 -27.21
C THR A 3 -37.32 -41.03 -26.13
N PRO A 4 -36.19 -40.41 -26.49
CA PRO A 4 -35.21 -39.97 -25.51
C PRO A 4 -35.76 -38.75 -24.77
N ALA A 5 -35.80 -38.85 -23.44
CA ALA A 5 -36.15 -37.76 -22.55
C ALA A 5 -35.13 -36.62 -22.67
N THR A 6 -35.64 -35.40 -22.86
CA THR A 6 -34.91 -34.14 -22.78
C THR A 6 -34.49 -33.89 -21.31
N PRO A 7 -33.22 -33.58 -21.01
CA PRO A 7 -32.82 -33.29 -19.63
C PRO A 7 -33.16 -31.83 -19.30
N ALA A 8 -34.29 -31.61 -18.61
CA ALA A 8 -34.66 -30.32 -18.03
C ALA A 8 -34.53 -30.33 -16.50
N HIS A 9 -34.06 -29.20 -15.95
CA HIS A 9 -34.11 -28.77 -14.53
C HIS A 9 -33.23 -29.51 -13.50
N GLY A 10 -31.91 -29.24 -13.50
CA GLY A 10 -30.98 -29.68 -12.44
C GLY A 10 -29.74 -28.82 -12.20
N ARG A 11 -29.67 -27.59 -12.74
CA ARG A 11 -28.61 -26.61 -12.46
C ARG A 11 -29.24 -25.39 -11.77
N SER A 12 -29.03 -25.03 -10.52
CA SER A 12 -28.89 -25.73 -9.23
C SER A 12 -29.17 -24.63 -8.20
N GLN A 13 -30.12 -24.80 -7.27
CA GLN A 13 -30.47 -23.85 -6.20
C GLN A 13 -29.22 -23.24 -5.52
N ALA A 14 -28.15 -24.01 -5.41
CA ALA A 14 -26.87 -23.58 -4.84
C ALA A 14 -26.18 -22.43 -5.60
N LEU A 15 -26.40 -22.28 -6.91
CA LEU A 15 -25.89 -21.14 -7.67
C LEU A 15 -26.70 -19.87 -7.36
N ASP A 16 -28.02 -20.00 -7.27
CA ASP A 16 -28.92 -18.91 -6.93
C ASP A 16 -28.63 -18.43 -5.48
N ASP A 17 -28.33 -19.34 -4.54
CA ASP A 17 -27.87 -19.02 -3.19
C ASP A 17 -26.56 -18.21 -3.15
N LEU A 18 -25.60 -18.54 -4.03
CA LEU A 18 -24.34 -17.80 -4.14
C LEU A 18 -24.55 -16.40 -4.70
N ILE A 19 -25.43 -16.25 -5.70
CA ILE A 19 -25.83 -14.96 -6.25
C ILE A 19 -26.49 -14.10 -5.16
N MET A 20 -27.41 -14.68 -4.36
CA MET A 20 -28.01 -14.00 -3.21
C MET A 20 -26.96 -13.55 -2.17
N GLY A 21 -25.84 -14.27 -2.04
CA GLY A 21 -24.71 -13.89 -1.18
C GLY A 21 -24.02 -12.58 -1.58
N THR A 22 -24.05 -12.18 -2.85
CA THR A 22 -23.42 -10.94 -3.35
C THR A 22 -24.06 -9.68 -2.75
N ASN A 23 -25.37 -9.72 -2.46
CA ASN A 23 -26.13 -8.66 -1.80
C ASN A 23 -25.45 -8.25 -0.48
N SER A 24 -25.03 -9.21 0.34
CA SER A 24 -24.42 -8.92 1.66
C SER A 24 -23.15 -8.07 1.55
N SER A 25 -22.33 -8.26 0.51
CA SER A 25 -21.09 -7.49 0.33
C SER A 25 -21.36 -6.04 -0.13
N SER A 26 -22.30 -5.88 -1.06
CA SER A 26 -22.72 -4.57 -1.60
C SER A 26 -23.33 -3.69 -0.51
N ILE A 27 -24.26 -4.23 0.26
CA ILE A 27 -24.99 -3.48 1.28
C ILE A 27 -24.08 -3.05 2.44
N VAL A 28 -23.09 -3.86 2.82
CA VAL A 28 -22.08 -3.43 3.80
C VAL A 28 -21.30 -2.21 3.30
N SER A 29 -21.00 -2.15 1.99
CA SER A 29 -20.28 -1.03 1.39
C SER A 29 -21.17 0.22 1.27
N LYS A 30 -22.44 0.07 0.86
CA LYS A 30 -23.44 1.16 0.88
C LYS A 30 -23.66 1.71 2.30
N ARG A 31 -23.70 0.85 3.32
CA ARG A 31 -23.77 1.28 4.74
C ARG A 31 -22.54 2.06 5.20
N SER A 32 -21.35 1.68 4.73
CA SER A 32 -20.12 2.42 5.01
C SER A 32 -20.21 3.85 4.49
N VAL A 33 -20.74 4.02 3.26
CA VAL A 33 -21.02 5.33 2.66
C VAL A 33 -22.08 6.09 3.44
N GLU A 34 -23.23 5.49 3.71
CA GLU A 34 -24.34 6.11 4.49
C GLU A 34 -23.82 6.75 5.78
N ARG A 35 -23.01 6.02 6.56
CA ARG A 35 -22.51 6.53 7.83
C ARG A 35 -21.47 7.65 7.70
N LEU A 36 -20.63 7.62 6.66
CA LEU A 36 -19.48 8.51 6.53
C LEU A 36 -19.77 9.74 5.66
N TYR A 37 -20.50 9.55 4.56
CA TYR A 37 -20.76 10.55 3.53
C TYR A 37 -22.12 11.23 3.66
N TYR A 38 -23.05 10.60 4.39
CA TYR A 38 -24.39 11.14 4.64
C TYR A 38 -24.71 11.12 6.16
N PRO A 39 -23.87 11.73 7.01
CA PRO A 39 -24.04 11.67 8.46
C PRO A 39 -25.34 12.33 8.94
N ASP A 40 -25.83 13.32 8.18
CA ASP A 40 -27.01 14.13 8.52
C ASP A 40 -28.30 13.60 7.87
N GLU A 41 -28.23 12.54 7.06
CA GLU A 41 -29.41 11.88 6.48
C GLU A 41 -29.89 10.72 7.36
N THR A 42 -31.16 10.35 7.21
CA THR A 42 -31.71 9.15 7.85
C THR A 42 -31.00 7.89 7.33
N HIS A 43 -30.52 7.06 8.26
CA HIS A 43 -29.80 5.83 7.92
C HIS A 43 -30.77 4.64 7.81
N PHE A 44 -30.87 4.05 6.63
CA PHE A 44 -31.72 2.91 6.31
C PHE A 44 -30.93 1.60 6.15
N PHE A 45 -29.71 1.63 5.61
CA PHE A 45 -28.90 0.41 5.42
C PHE A 45 -28.52 -0.26 6.75
N ARG A 46 -28.49 0.51 7.85
CA ARG A 46 -28.29 0.00 9.22
C ARG A 46 -29.28 -1.08 9.67
N TYR A 47 -30.47 -1.14 9.09
CA TYR A 47 -31.47 -2.16 9.46
C TYR A 47 -31.20 -3.50 8.79
N PHE A 48 -30.58 -3.48 7.61
CA PHE A 48 -30.21 -4.68 6.85
C PHE A 48 -28.82 -5.22 7.23
N VAL A 49 -27.91 -4.35 7.66
CA VAL A 49 -26.60 -4.73 8.19
C VAL A 49 -26.50 -4.16 9.59
N LYS A 50 -26.52 -5.00 10.64
CA LYS A 50 -26.50 -4.51 12.04
C LYS A 50 -25.11 -4.03 12.48
N LYS A 51 -24.04 -4.78 12.19
CA LYS A 51 -22.65 -4.43 12.59
C LYS A 51 -21.96 -3.51 11.57
N PHE A 52 -21.54 -2.32 12.00
CA PHE A 52 -20.88 -1.37 11.12
C PHE A 52 -19.49 -1.88 10.73
N GLN A 53 -19.18 -1.83 9.44
CA GLN A 53 -17.86 -2.14 8.90
C GLN A 53 -17.45 -1.02 7.96
N ARG A 54 -16.43 -0.26 8.35
CA ARG A 54 -15.83 0.75 7.48
C ARG A 54 -15.11 0.07 6.30
N ARG A 55 -15.29 0.59 5.09
CA ARG A 55 -14.49 0.24 3.92
C ARG A 55 -13.38 1.27 3.67
N ALA A 56 -12.39 0.91 2.86
CA ALA A 56 -11.31 1.80 2.46
C ALA A 56 -11.86 2.99 1.65
N PRO A 57 -11.18 4.16 1.66
CA PRO A 57 -11.62 5.37 0.96
C PRO A 57 -11.98 5.14 -0.52
N LEU A 58 -11.14 4.38 -1.26
CA LEU A 58 -11.42 3.96 -2.63
C LEU A 58 -12.80 3.30 -2.79
N ILE A 59 -13.13 2.36 -1.90
CA ILE A 59 -14.39 1.63 -1.96
C ILE A 59 -15.56 2.54 -1.61
N ASN A 60 -15.43 3.38 -0.59
CA ASN A 60 -16.48 4.31 -0.20
C ASN A 60 -16.77 5.30 -1.34
N ARG A 61 -15.74 5.93 -1.94
CA ARG A 61 -15.93 6.88 -3.05
C ARG A 61 -16.54 6.20 -4.27
N GLY A 62 -16.16 4.97 -4.58
CA GLY A 62 -16.78 4.17 -5.64
C GLY A 62 -18.26 3.85 -5.40
N TYR A 63 -18.63 3.45 -4.18
CA TYR A 63 -20.04 3.20 -3.83
C TYR A 63 -20.86 4.48 -3.68
N TRP A 64 -20.25 5.58 -3.22
CA TRP A 64 -20.87 6.89 -3.21
C TRP A 64 -21.24 7.32 -4.63
N LEU A 65 -20.32 7.15 -5.59
CA LEU A 65 -20.57 7.46 -6.99
C LEU A 65 -21.67 6.59 -7.60
N ARG A 66 -21.70 5.29 -7.26
CA ARG A 66 -22.80 4.40 -7.68
C ARG A 66 -24.16 4.88 -7.18
N LEU A 67 -24.27 5.15 -5.88
CA LEU A 67 -25.50 5.66 -5.27
C LEU A 67 -25.92 6.98 -5.90
N ARG A 68 -24.97 7.90 -6.11
CA ARG A 68 -25.21 9.20 -6.73
C ARG A 68 -25.68 9.08 -8.17
N ALA A 69 -25.07 8.21 -8.97
CA ALA A 69 -25.45 8.02 -10.37
C ALA A 69 -26.91 7.54 -10.51
N ILE A 70 -27.32 6.56 -9.71
CA ILE A 70 -28.71 6.07 -9.67
C ILE A 70 -29.65 7.16 -9.14
N ASP A 71 -29.29 7.83 -8.05
CA ASP A 71 -30.09 8.90 -7.42
C ASP A 71 -30.41 10.03 -8.40
N VAL A 72 -29.45 10.46 -9.23
CA VAL A 72 -29.67 11.51 -10.24
C VAL A 72 -30.69 11.09 -11.29
N VAL A 73 -30.59 9.86 -11.83
CA VAL A 73 -31.54 9.34 -12.83
C VAL A 73 -32.93 9.15 -12.23
N VAL A 74 -33.01 8.59 -11.02
CA VAL A 74 -34.28 8.39 -10.31
C VAL A 74 -34.92 9.74 -9.98
N ARG A 75 -34.17 10.71 -9.45
CA ARG A 75 -34.66 12.07 -9.16
C ARG A 75 -35.21 12.74 -10.41
N GLN A 76 -34.51 12.62 -11.54
CA GLN A 76 -35.00 13.16 -12.81
C GLN A 76 -36.39 12.60 -13.16
N PHE A 77 -36.55 11.28 -13.10
CA PHE A 77 -37.83 10.63 -13.35
C PHE A 77 -38.91 11.07 -12.34
N LEU A 78 -38.58 11.14 -11.04
CA LEU A 78 -39.51 11.53 -9.97
C LEU A 78 -40.01 12.98 -10.15
N THR A 79 -39.13 13.90 -10.52
CA THR A 79 -39.47 15.34 -10.64
C THR A 79 -40.18 15.71 -11.95
N ARG A 80 -40.10 14.89 -12.99
CA ARG A 80 -40.72 15.22 -14.30
C ARG A 80 -42.24 15.23 -14.21
N PRO A 81 -42.97 16.30 -14.55
CA PRO A 81 -44.43 16.30 -14.51
C PRO A 81 -45.04 15.16 -15.35
N SER A 82 -46.07 14.50 -14.82
CA SER A 82 -46.81 13.48 -15.54
C SER A 82 -48.27 13.46 -15.10
N GLY A 83 -49.18 13.23 -16.05
CA GLY A 83 -50.59 12.93 -15.78
C GLY A 83 -50.86 11.44 -15.55
N ARG A 84 -49.82 10.61 -15.55
CA ARG A 84 -49.88 9.15 -15.45
C ARG A 84 -49.30 8.70 -14.12
N LYS A 85 -49.72 7.52 -13.64
CA LYS A 85 -49.16 6.95 -12.41
C LYS A 85 -47.69 6.60 -12.64
N LYS A 86 -46.82 7.03 -11.73
CA LYS A 86 -45.38 6.73 -11.81
C LYS A 86 -45.02 5.50 -11.02
N LEU A 87 -44.24 4.62 -11.65
CA LEU A 87 -43.71 3.41 -11.06
C LEU A 87 -42.18 3.46 -11.08
N VAL A 88 -41.54 3.13 -9.96
CA VAL A 88 -40.10 2.83 -9.90
C VAL A 88 -39.96 1.36 -9.56
N ILE A 89 -39.49 0.55 -10.51
CA ILE A 89 -39.38 -0.91 -10.38
C ILE A 89 -37.91 -1.29 -10.24
N ASN A 90 -37.51 -1.71 -9.04
CA ASN A 90 -36.14 -2.11 -8.73
C ASN A 90 -35.97 -3.63 -8.95
N LEU A 91 -35.23 -3.99 -9.99
CA LEU A 91 -35.03 -5.35 -10.48
C LEU A 91 -33.78 -5.97 -9.83
N GLY A 92 -33.98 -7.02 -9.04
CA GLY A 92 -32.92 -7.62 -8.22
C GLY A 92 -32.52 -6.67 -7.09
N CYS A 93 -33.53 -6.15 -6.39
CA CYS A 93 -33.38 -5.08 -5.41
C CYS A 93 -32.53 -5.46 -4.20
N GLY A 94 -32.29 -6.75 -3.93
CA GLY A 94 -31.57 -7.20 -2.76
C GLY A 94 -32.11 -6.57 -1.47
N SER A 95 -31.21 -6.09 -0.62
CA SER A 95 -31.56 -5.28 0.55
C SER A 95 -31.38 -3.78 0.32
N ASP A 96 -31.52 -3.34 -0.93
CA ASP A 96 -31.46 -1.93 -1.27
C ASP A 96 -32.59 -1.14 -0.62
N VAL A 97 -32.34 0.14 -0.36
CA VAL A 97 -33.23 1.03 0.40
C VAL A 97 -33.68 2.24 -0.42
N LEU A 98 -33.52 2.17 -1.74
CA LEU A 98 -33.90 3.21 -2.69
C LEU A 98 -35.30 3.81 -2.43
N PRO A 99 -36.37 3.03 -2.17
CA PRO A 99 -37.70 3.60 -1.90
C PRO A 99 -37.70 4.57 -0.71
N TRP A 100 -37.05 4.21 0.39
CA TRP A 100 -36.98 5.03 1.60
C TRP A 100 -36.06 6.24 1.42
N GLN A 101 -34.93 6.07 0.72
CA GLN A 101 -34.03 7.19 0.40
C GLN A 101 -34.71 8.22 -0.49
N CYS A 102 -35.43 7.79 -1.54
CA CYS A 102 -36.19 8.69 -2.39
C CYS A 102 -37.26 9.43 -1.60
N HIS A 103 -38.02 8.74 -0.74
CA HIS A 103 -39.04 9.38 0.09
C HIS A 103 -38.45 10.42 1.05
N ALA A 104 -37.29 10.13 1.66
CA ALA A 104 -36.60 11.05 2.57
C ALA A 104 -36.00 12.27 1.86
N ARG A 105 -35.40 12.09 0.67
CA ARG A 105 -34.70 13.16 -0.08
C ARG A 105 -35.61 13.97 -0.99
N HIS A 106 -36.69 13.38 -1.49
CA HIS A 106 -37.54 13.93 -2.55
C HIS A 106 -39.04 13.77 -2.23
N SER A 107 -39.41 13.94 -0.96
CA SER A 107 -40.77 13.67 -0.43
C SER A 107 -41.91 14.14 -1.35
N SER A 108 -41.93 15.43 -1.72
CA SER A 108 -42.98 16.01 -2.57
C SER A 108 -43.07 15.41 -3.98
N ALA A 109 -41.96 14.89 -4.51
CA ALA A 109 -41.93 14.24 -5.82
C ALA A 109 -42.34 12.75 -5.74
N CYS A 110 -42.42 12.17 -4.54
CA CYS A 110 -42.74 10.77 -4.31
C CYS A 110 -44.22 10.51 -3.94
N ASP A 111 -45.02 11.54 -3.65
CA ASP A 111 -46.39 11.39 -3.13
C ASP A 111 -47.31 10.51 -4.00
N GLN A 112 -47.15 10.56 -5.33
CA GLN A 112 -47.93 9.76 -6.28
C GLN A 112 -47.11 8.66 -6.98
N VAL A 113 -46.03 8.22 -6.35
CA VAL A 113 -45.12 7.22 -6.91
C VAL A 113 -45.28 5.90 -6.17
N LEU A 114 -45.43 4.81 -6.93
CA LEU A 114 -45.40 3.46 -6.39
C LEU A 114 -44.01 2.86 -6.65
N PHE A 115 -43.28 2.57 -5.57
CA PHE A 115 -42.03 1.82 -5.62
C PHE A 115 -42.32 0.32 -5.58
N ILE A 116 -41.69 -0.45 -6.46
CA ILE A 116 -41.86 -1.91 -6.55
C ILE A 116 -40.49 -2.56 -6.47
N ASP A 117 -40.24 -3.28 -5.38
CA ASP A 117 -39.02 -4.06 -5.19
C ASP A 117 -39.25 -5.52 -5.62
N ILE A 118 -38.37 -6.03 -6.49
CA ILE A 118 -38.45 -7.39 -7.04
C ILE A 118 -37.12 -8.10 -6.82
N ASP A 119 -37.16 -9.30 -6.25
CA ASP A 119 -36.01 -10.22 -6.16
C ASP A 119 -36.52 -11.66 -5.97
N TYR A 120 -35.61 -12.62 -5.82
CA TYR A 120 -35.95 -14.00 -5.52
C TYR A 120 -36.84 -14.12 -4.27
N PRO A 121 -37.84 -15.02 -4.28
CA PRO A 121 -38.79 -15.17 -3.17
C PRO A 121 -38.13 -15.25 -1.78
N ASP A 122 -37.08 -16.05 -1.62
CA ASP A 122 -36.38 -16.24 -0.35
C ASP A 122 -35.74 -14.95 0.18
N LEU A 123 -35.15 -14.14 -0.70
CA LEU A 123 -34.55 -12.86 -0.33
C LEU A 123 -35.64 -11.86 0.04
N MET A 124 -36.73 -11.86 -0.70
CA MET A 124 -37.85 -10.97 -0.45
C MET A 124 -38.59 -11.31 0.85
N HIS A 125 -38.77 -12.58 1.21
CA HIS A 125 -39.30 -12.94 2.52
C HIS A 125 -38.42 -12.40 3.67
N LYS A 126 -37.09 -12.44 3.54
CA LYS A 126 -36.17 -11.85 4.52
C LYS A 126 -36.31 -10.33 4.59
N LYS A 127 -36.40 -9.65 3.43
CA LYS A 127 -36.62 -8.21 3.36
C LYS A 127 -37.95 -7.82 4.01
N ARG A 128 -39.02 -8.56 3.73
CA ARG A 128 -40.37 -8.37 4.32
C ARG A 128 -40.30 -8.40 5.84
N ALA A 129 -39.64 -9.40 6.41
CA ALA A 129 -39.51 -9.52 7.87
C ALA A 129 -38.83 -8.28 8.47
N ILE A 130 -37.70 -7.84 7.90
CA ILE A 130 -36.98 -6.66 8.38
C ILE A 130 -37.83 -5.39 8.26
N VAL A 131 -38.51 -5.19 7.12
CA VAL A 131 -39.39 -4.03 6.91
C VAL A 131 -40.52 -4.02 7.94
N LEU A 132 -41.17 -5.16 8.19
CA LEU A 132 -42.26 -5.24 9.16
C LEU A 132 -41.79 -5.12 10.62
N GLU A 133 -40.57 -5.54 10.95
CA GLU A 133 -40.03 -5.42 12.31
C GLU A 133 -39.46 -4.04 12.62
N THR A 134 -39.26 -3.19 11.61
CA THR A 134 -38.60 -1.88 11.75
C THR A 134 -39.60 -0.73 11.57
N PRO A 135 -39.95 0.02 12.64
CA PRO A 135 -40.91 1.12 12.58
C PRO A 135 -40.60 2.17 11.50
N GLU A 136 -39.33 2.55 11.36
CA GLU A 136 -38.85 3.55 10.40
C GLU A 136 -39.02 3.10 8.93
N LEU A 137 -38.96 1.79 8.66
CA LEU A 137 -39.22 1.25 7.31
C LEU A 137 -40.71 1.06 7.05
N LYS A 138 -41.47 0.73 8.10
CA LYS A 138 -42.93 0.56 8.05
C LYS A 138 -43.67 1.85 7.68
N GLU A 139 -43.13 3.01 8.01
CA GLU A 139 -43.76 4.32 7.75
C GLU A 139 -44.15 4.50 6.27
N LEU A 140 -43.32 4.04 5.33
CA LEU A 140 -43.61 4.14 3.89
C LEU A 140 -44.89 3.38 3.47
N LEU A 141 -45.21 2.29 4.18
CA LEU A 141 -46.38 1.43 3.90
C LEU A 141 -47.71 2.09 4.26
N GLY A 142 -47.72 3.09 5.16
CA GLY A 142 -48.95 3.68 5.69
C GLY A 142 -49.74 2.72 6.60
N GLN A 143 -51.00 3.05 6.87
CA GLN A 143 -51.86 2.28 7.77
C GLN A 143 -52.54 1.09 7.07
N ASP A 144 -52.86 1.22 5.79
CA ASP A 144 -53.70 0.28 5.03
C ASP A 144 -52.88 -0.62 4.07
N PHE A 145 -51.79 -1.21 4.56
CA PHE A 145 -50.99 -2.14 3.76
C PHE A 145 -51.47 -3.59 3.91
N ILE A 146 -51.25 -4.37 2.85
CA ILE A 146 -51.61 -5.79 2.75
C ILE A 146 -50.33 -6.62 2.84
N VAL A 147 -50.38 -7.67 3.66
CA VAL A 147 -49.39 -8.75 3.69
C VAL A 147 -49.95 -9.92 2.91
N GLY A 148 -49.26 -10.32 1.84
CA GLY A 148 -49.63 -11.48 1.03
C GLY A 148 -48.68 -12.66 1.24
N GLU A 149 -49.13 -13.86 0.89
CA GLU A 149 -48.33 -15.10 0.95
C GLU A 149 -48.11 -15.73 -0.44
N SER A 150 -48.55 -15.05 -1.51
CA SER A 150 -48.27 -15.40 -2.90
C SER A 150 -47.08 -14.59 -3.42
N ASP A 151 -47.01 -14.34 -4.73
CA ASP A 151 -45.91 -13.57 -5.34
C ASP A 151 -45.84 -12.12 -4.81
N ILE A 152 -46.98 -11.52 -4.44
CA ILE A 152 -47.04 -10.19 -3.81
C ILE A 152 -46.96 -10.37 -2.29
N LEU A 153 -45.84 -9.96 -1.72
CA LEU A 153 -45.50 -10.17 -0.31
C LEU A 153 -45.92 -9.01 0.59
N LEU A 154 -45.80 -7.79 0.09
CA LEU A 154 -46.28 -6.55 0.73
C LEU A 154 -46.88 -5.65 -0.34
N ARG A 155 -47.99 -4.98 -0.04
CA ARG A 155 -48.57 -3.97 -0.94
C ARG A 155 -49.22 -2.84 -0.16
N SER A 156 -48.90 -1.61 -0.53
CA SER A 156 -49.51 -0.37 -0.08
C SER A 156 -49.73 0.56 -1.28
N GLU A 157 -50.20 1.78 -1.03
CA GLU A 157 -50.32 2.80 -2.07
C GLU A 157 -48.97 3.23 -2.66
N ARG A 158 -47.91 3.26 -1.82
CA ARG A 158 -46.58 3.82 -2.15
C ARG A 158 -45.48 2.78 -2.34
N TYR A 159 -45.66 1.57 -1.81
CA TYR A 159 -44.66 0.51 -1.89
C TYR A 159 -45.28 -0.88 -2.10
N CYS A 160 -44.67 -1.67 -2.98
CA CYS A 160 -45.02 -3.05 -3.28
C CYS A 160 -43.75 -3.93 -3.28
N GLN A 161 -43.89 -5.15 -2.80
CA GLN A 161 -42.81 -6.12 -2.72
C GLN A 161 -43.22 -7.42 -3.43
N ILE A 162 -42.43 -7.86 -4.40
CA ILE A 162 -42.74 -9.05 -5.21
C ILE A 162 -41.60 -10.06 -5.13
N GLY A 163 -41.91 -11.30 -4.75
CA GLY A 163 -40.99 -12.44 -4.84
C GLY A 163 -41.13 -13.11 -6.20
N CYS A 164 -40.22 -12.84 -7.14
CA CYS A 164 -40.27 -13.39 -8.49
C CYS A 164 -38.87 -13.62 -9.07
N ASP A 165 -38.70 -14.75 -9.74
CA ASP A 165 -37.52 -15.01 -10.56
C ASP A 165 -37.63 -14.18 -11.85
N LEU A 166 -36.68 -13.27 -12.08
CA LEU A 166 -36.66 -12.37 -13.24
C LEU A 166 -36.55 -13.10 -14.60
N ARG A 167 -36.33 -14.42 -14.61
CA ARG A 167 -36.44 -15.26 -15.81
C ARG A 167 -37.91 -15.56 -16.20
N GLN A 168 -38.86 -15.40 -15.28
CA GLN A 168 -40.28 -15.73 -15.45
C GLN A 168 -41.12 -14.49 -15.83
N LEU A 169 -40.78 -13.86 -16.95
CA LEU A 169 -41.30 -12.55 -17.36
C LEU A 169 -42.84 -12.49 -17.52
N GLN A 170 -43.46 -13.55 -18.04
CA GLN A 170 -44.92 -13.61 -18.19
C GLN A 170 -45.63 -13.66 -16.83
N ARG A 171 -45.08 -14.40 -15.87
CA ARG A 171 -45.60 -14.46 -14.50
C ARG A 171 -45.46 -13.10 -13.81
N LEU A 172 -44.32 -12.44 -13.98
CA LEU A 172 -44.10 -11.09 -13.45
C LEU A 172 -45.11 -10.09 -14.04
N ARG A 173 -45.32 -10.10 -15.36
CA ARG A 173 -46.33 -9.25 -16.02
C ARG A 173 -47.73 -9.51 -15.47
N ALA A 174 -48.16 -10.78 -15.45
CA ALA A 174 -49.47 -11.16 -14.93
C ALA A 174 -49.66 -10.71 -13.47
N THR A 175 -48.61 -10.81 -12.65
CA THR A 175 -48.62 -10.37 -11.25
C THR A 175 -48.83 -8.86 -11.13
N LEU A 176 -48.09 -8.05 -11.90
CA LEU A 176 -48.23 -6.60 -11.92
C LEU A 176 -49.62 -6.17 -12.40
N GLU A 177 -50.14 -6.82 -13.44
CA GLU A 177 -51.46 -6.53 -14.03
C GLU A 177 -52.64 -6.90 -13.11
N THR A 178 -52.41 -7.66 -12.03
CA THR A 178 -53.47 -7.90 -11.02
C THR A 178 -53.88 -6.65 -10.24
N PHE A 179 -53.05 -5.60 -10.23
CA PHE A 179 -53.32 -4.37 -9.48
C PHE A 179 -52.92 -3.07 -10.18
N LEU A 180 -52.39 -3.13 -11.40
CA LEU A 180 -51.98 -1.97 -12.19
C LEU A 180 -52.42 -2.11 -13.65
N SER A 181 -52.94 -1.03 -14.22
CA SER A 181 -53.01 -0.86 -15.67
C SER A 181 -51.67 -0.35 -16.17
N LEU A 182 -50.77 -1.26 -16.59
CA LEU A 182 -49.40 -0.90 -17.02
C LEU A 182 -49.39 0.10 -18.19
N ASP A 183 -50.38 0.02 -19.08
CA ASP A 183 -50.56 0.93 -20.21
C ASP A 183 -50.93 2.37 -19.81
N ASP A 184 -51.23 2.62 -18.54
CA ASP A 184 -51.52 3.94 -17.97
C ASP A 184 -50.40 4.47 -17.06
N CYS A 185 -49.26 3.77 -17.02
CA CYS A 185 -48.13 4.12 -16.17
C CYS A 185 -46.95 4.72 -16.93
N ASP A 186 -46.20 5.58 -16.25
CA ASP A 186 -44.81 5.89 -16.56
C ASP A 186 -43.93 5.03 -15.66
N VAL A 187 -42.94 4.35 -16.22
CA VAL A 187 -42.21 3.30 -15.50
C VAL A 187 -40.71 3.53 -15.62
N LEU A 188 -40.02 3.65 -14.49
CA LEU A 188 -38.56 3.58 -14.44
C LEU A 188 -38.15 2.23 -13.86
N PHE A 189 -37.51 1.40 -14.69
CA PHE A 189 -36.82 0.22 -14.22
C PHE A 189 -35.43 0.60 -13.72
N VAL A 190 -35.03 0.09 -12.56
CA VAL A 190 -33.68 0.24 -12.00
C VAL A 190 -33.08 -1.15 -11.85
N ALA A 191 -31.87 -1.36 -12.39
CA ALA A 191 -31.12 -2.60 -12.23
C ALA A 191 -29.68 -2.26 -11.85
N GLU A 192 -29.36 -2.28 -10.56
CA GLU A 192 -28.03 -1.94 -10.05
C GLU A 192 -27.22 -3.20 -9.75
N VAL A 193 -26.35 -3.60 -10.68
CA VAL A 193 -25.45 -4.79 -10.56
C VAL A 193 -26.23 -6.05 -10.18
N SER A 194 -27.39 -6.26 -10.80
CA SER A 194 -28.26 -7.42 -10.56
C SER A 194 -28.38 -8.29 -11.82
N VAL A 195 -28.82 -7.69 -12.93
CA VAL A 195 -29.06 -8.34 -14.23
C VAL A 195 -27.79 -8.95 -14.81
N THR A 196 -26.60 -8.42 -14.47
CA THR A 196 -25.30 -8.92 -14.94
C THR A 196 -25.02 -10.38 -14.57
N TYR A 197 -25.65 -10.89 -13.50
CA TYR A 197 -25.46 -12.28 -13.04
C TYR A 197 -26.35 -13.30 -13.77
N MET A 198 -27.42 -12.83 -14.43
CA MET A 198 -28.28 -13.67 -15.27
C MET A 198 -27.50 -14.15 -16.49
N ASP A 199 -27.88 -15.29 -17.06
CA ASP A 199 -27.37 -15.64 -18.39
C ASP A 199 -27.81 -14.57 -19.41
N THR A 200 -26.96 -14.34 -20.42
CA THR A 200 -27.14 -13.20 -21.32
C THR A 200 -28.48 -13.22 -22.05
N ALA A 201 -28.97 -14.41 -22.43
CA ALA A 201 -30.25 -14.54 -23.12
C ALA A 201 -31.44 -14.16 -22.22
N SER A 202 -31.43 -14.59 -20.96
CA SER A 202 -32.44 -14.19 -19.98
C SER A 202 -32.37 -12.69 -19.67
N ALA A 203 -31.17 -12.13 -19.49
CA ALA A 203 -30.97 -10.71 -19.26
C ALA A 203 -31.51 -9.88 -20.44
N ASP A 204 -31.23 -10.30 -21.67
CA ASP A 204 -31.69 -9.65 -22.89
C ASP A 204 -33.21 -9.73 -23.06
N SER A 205 -33.79 -10.88 -22.70
CA SER A 205 -35.25 -11.07 -22.70
C SER A 205 -35.92 -10.13 -21.69
N LEU A 206 -35.33 -9.91 -20.52
CA LEU A 206 -35.81 -8.95 -19.52
C LEU A 206 -35.76 -7.52 -20.05
N LEU A 207 -34.66 -7.10 -20.68
CA LEU A 207 -34.54 -5.76 -21.29
C LEU A 207 -35.56 -5.53 -22.41
N GLN A 208 -35.79 -6.55 -23.25
CA GLN A 208 -36.80 -6.51 -24.32
C GLN A 208 -38.22 -6.51 -23.78
N TRP A 209 -38.49 -7.25 -22.69
CA TRP A 209 -39.80 -7.24 -22.05
C TRP A 209 -40.09 -5.87 -21.42
N ALA A 210 -39.11 -5.30 -20.71
CA ALA A 210 -39.24 -4.00 -20.03
C ALA A 210 -39.57 -2.86 -21.01
N SER A 211 -39.07 -2.91 -22.25
CA SER A 211 -39.43 -1.91 -23.29
C SER A 211 -40.89 -1.97 -23.73
N THR A 212 -41.63 -3.03 -23.38
CA THR A 212 -43.06 -3.22 -23.70
C THR A 212 -44.01 -2.88 -22.54
N VAL A 213 -43.51 -2.32 -21.43
CA VAL A 213 -44.28 -2.05 -20.22
C VAL A 213 -44.54 -0.55 -20.07
N GLY A 214 -45.76 -0.11 -20.41
CA GLY A 214 -46.18 1.29 -20.26
C GLY A 214 -45.26 2.26 -21.02
N LYS A 215 -45.04 3.45 -20.45
CA LYS A 215 -44.03 4.41 -20.91
C LYS A 215 -42.73 4.20 -20.13
N ALA A 216 -41.91 3.26 -20.63
CA ALA A 216 -40.75 2.76 -19.92
C ALA A 216 -39.48 3.61 -20.08
N GLU A 217 -38.69 3.66 -19.01
CA GLU A 217 -37.30 4.05 -18.93
C GLU A 217 -36.51 2.95 -18.21
N PHE A 218 -35.23 2.83 -18.51
CA PHE A 218 -34.35 1.84 -17.86
C PHE A 218 -33.07 2.49 -17.40
N CYS A 219 -32.77 2.34 -16.11
CA CYS A 219 -31.53 2.72 -15.48
C CYS A 219 -30.74 1.44 -15.11
N LEU A 220 -29.74 1.08 -15.91
CA LEU A 220 -28.87 -0.07 -15.67
C LEU A 220 -27.50 0.41 -15.18
N LEU A 221 -26.98 -0.17 -14.11
CA LEU A 221 -25.58 0.02 -13.70
C LEU A 221 -24.89 -1.35 -13.65
N GLU A 222 -23.90 -1.59 -14.51
CA GLU A 222 -23.16 -2.86 -14.55
C GLU A 222 -21.73 -2.72 -15.09
N GLN A 223 -20.99 -3.81 -15.10
CA GLN A 223 -19.58 -3.84 -15.51
C GLN A 223 -19.41 -3.77 -17.03
N ILE A 224 -18.30 -3.18 -17.46
CA ILE A 224 -17.77 -3.17 -18.85
C ILE A 224 -16.26 -3.49 -18.85
N LEU A 225 -15.72 -3.86 -20.00
CA LEU A 225 -14.32 -4.21 -20.25
C LEU A 225 -13.78 -3.40 -21.44
N PRO A 226 -13.55 -2.08 -21.30
CA PRO A 226 -13.22 -1.21 -22.43
C PRO A 226 -11.99 -1.66 -23.21
N HIS A 227 -10.98 -2.23 -22.52
CA HIS A 227 -9.74 -2.76 -23.13
C HIS A 227 -9.69 -4.30 -23.13
N GLY A 228 -10.86 -4.94 -23.08
CA GLY A 228 -11.00 -6.40 -23.10
C GLY A 228 -10.68 -7.09 -21.78
N PRO A 229 -10.92 -8.41 -21.69
CA PRO A 229 -10.81 -9.19 -20.47
C PRO A 229 -9.37 -9.36 -19.96
N ASP A 230 -8.38 -9.13 -20.83
CA ASP A 230 -6.96 -9.27 -20.52
C ASP A 230 -6.33 -8.02 -19.89
N HIS A 231 -7.06 -6.91 -19.84
CA HIS A 231 -6.62 -5.73 -19.11
C HIS A 231 -6.41 -6.11 -17.63
N PRO A 232 -5.30 -5.71 -16.97
CA PRO A 232 -4.98 -6.14 -15.60
C PRO A 232 -6.13 -5.95 -14.59
N PHE A 233 -6.83 -4.81 -14.64
CA PHE A 233 -8.02 -4.58 -13.82
C PHE A 233 -9.16 -5.54 -14.17
N ALA A 234 -9.52 -5.64 -15.46
CA ALA A 234 -10.58 -6.52 -15.96
C ALA A 234 -10.35 -7.99 -15.58
N LYS A 235 -9.13 -8.49 -15.83
CA LYS A 235 -8.72 -9.85 -15.52
C LYS A 235 -8.85 -10.15 -14.04
N THR A 236 -8.46 -9.21 -13.18
CA THR A 236 -8.53 -9.34 -11.72
C THR A 236 -9.98 -9.33 -11.24
N MET A 237 -10.81 -8.42 -11.78
CA MET A 237 -12.25 -8.38 -11.53
C MET A 237 -12.95 -9.67 -11.93
N LEU A 238 -12.72 -10.17 -13.16
CA LEU A 238 -13.32 -11.41 -13.64
C LEU A 238 -12.86 -12.61 -12.80
N SER A 239 -11.57 -12.71 -12.48
CA SER A 239 -11.04 -13.78 -11.62
C SER A 239 -11.66 -13.77 -10.22
N HIS A 240 -11.93 -12.59 -9.66
CA HIS A 240 -12.62 -12.45 -8.39
C HIS A 240 -14.03 -13.04 -8.44
N PHE A 241 -14.84 -12.63 -9.42
CA PHE A 241 -16.20 -13.14 -9.58
C PHE A 241 -16.26 -14.63 -9.97
N ASP A 242 -15.30 -15.11 -10.76
CA ASP A 242 -15.16 -16.54 -11.08
C ASP A 242 -14.87 -17.36 -9.81
N LYS A 243 -14.01 -16.87 -8.90
CA LYS A 243 -13.75 -17.52 -7.60
C LYS A 243 -14.97 -17.56 -6.69
N LEU A 244 -15.81 -16.51 -6.74
CA LEU A 244 -17.09 -16.46 -6.03
C LEU A 244 -18.18 -17.32 -6.71
N LYS A 245 -17.91 -17.86 -7.89
CA LYS A 245 -18.86 -18.60 -8.75
C LYS A 245 -20.08 -17.77 -9.17
N THR A 246 -19.93 -16.44 -9.22
CA THR A 246 -20.96 -15.48 -9.64
C THR A 246 -20.43 -14.57 -10.76
N PRO A 247 -20.03 -15.13 -11.93
CA PRO A 247 -19.42 -14.35 -12.99
C PRO A 247 -20.42 -13.35 -13.59
N PRO A 248 -20.01 -12.09 -13.87
CA PRO A 248 -20.81 -11.20 -14.71
C PRO A 248 -20.83 -11.78 -16.13
N ARG A 249 -22.01 -12.16 -16.62
CA ARG A 249 -22.13 -12.95 -17.86
C ARG A 249 -22.24 -12.07 -19.10
N SER A 250 -23.12 -11.08 -19.06
CA SER A 250 -23.38 -10.18 -20.18
C SER A 250 -22.15 -9.40 -20.62
N VAL A 251 -21.21 -9.12 -19.71
CA VAL A 251 -20.00 -8.34 -20.01
C VAL A 251 -19.09 -8.99 -21.05
N ARG A 252 -19.18 -10.32 -21.25
CA ARG A 252 -18.40 -11.01 -22.29
C ARG A 252 -18.95 -10.76 -23.70
N GLN A 253 -20.24 -10.47 -23.82
CA GLN A 253 -20.93 -10.19 -25.08
C GLN A 253 -21.07 -8.69 -25.33
N TYR A 254 -21.22 -7.90 -24.26
CA TYR A 254 -21.37 -6.45 -24.28
C TYR A 254 -20.26 -5.75 -23.46
N PRO A 255 -18.99 -5.84 -23.90
CA PRO A 255 -17.85 -5.35 -23.13
C PRO A 255 -17.63 -3.83 -23.19
N THR A 256 -18.27 -3.09 -24.10
CA THR A 256 -18.02 -1.66 -24.32
C THR A 256 -19.30 -0.84 -24.19
N LEU A 257 -19.14 0.48 -24.02
CA LEU A 257 -20.27 1.42 -24.03
C LEU A 257 -21.12 1.26 -25.31
N ASP A 258 -20.47 1.24 -26.48
CA ASP A 258 -21.16 1.05 -27.77
C ASP A 258 -21.93 -0.27 -27.83
N SER A 259 -21.35 -1.37 -27.36
CA SER A 259 -22.04 -2.67 -27.38
C SER A 259 -23.25 -2.72 -26.43
N GLN A 260 -23.18 -2.03 -25.28
CA GLN A 260 -24.32 -1.86 -24.38
C GLN A 260 -25.39 -0.94 -24.99
N GLN A 261 -24.99 0.12 -25.70
CA GLN A 261 -25.93 0.99 -26.40
C GLN A 261 -26.69 0.21 -27.49
N SER A 262 -25.98 -0.52 -28.35
CA SER A 262 -26.59 -1.39 -29.36
C SER A 262 -27.48 -2.45 -28.73
N ARG A 263 -27.07 -3.04 -27.60
CA ARG A 263 -27.88 -4.03 -26.86
C ARG A 263 -29.28 -3.49 -26.56
N PHE A 264 -29.39 -2.28 -26.02
CA PHE A 264 -30.68 -1.68 -25.70
C PHE A 264 -31.48 -1.32 -26.96
N LEU A 265 -30.86 -0.69 -27.96
CA LEU A 265 -31.56 -0.30 -29.20
C LEU A 265 -32.16 -1.51 -29.93
N GLU A 266 -31.40 -2.61 -30.03
CA GLU A 266 -31.86 -3.87 -30.61
C GLU A 266 -33.00 -4.54 -29.81
N ARG A 267 -33.23 -4.10 -28.56
CA ARG A 267 -34.23 -4.66 -27.63
C ARG A 267 -35.45 -3.75 -27.45
N GLY A 268 -35.74 -2.93 -28.47
CA GLY A 268 -36.95 -2.12 -28.54
C GLY A 268 -36.88 -0.78 -27.80
N TRP A 269 -35.71 -0.37 -27.33
CA TRP A 269 -35.50 0.97 -26.76
C TRP A 269 -35.28 1.98 -27.88
N ALA A 270 -35.92 3.15 -27.78
CA ALA A 270 -35.93 4.13 -28.85
C ALA A 270 -34.71 5.05 -28.82
N ASP A 271 -34.22 5.37 -27.62
CA ASP A 271 -33.04 6.20 -27.43
C ASP A 271 -32.30 5.79 -26.14
N VAL A 272 -30.98 5.85 -26.18
CA VAL A 272 -30.10 5.29 -25.15
C VAL A 272 -28.94 6.23 -24.89
N ALA A 273 -28.89 6.74 -23.66
CA ALA A 273 -27.74 7.47 -23.16
C ALA A 273 -26.91 6.55 -22.26
N ILE A 274 -25.59 6.62 -22.39
CA ILE A 274 -24.68 5.76 -21.65
C ILE A 274 -23.40 6.49 -21.29
N TRP A 275 -22.92 6.26 -20.07
CA TRP A 275 -21.68 6.82 -19.55
C TRP A 275 -20.92 5.76 -18.76
N ASP A 276 -19.60 5.71 -18.89
CA ASP A 276 -18.80 5.09 -17.84
C ASP A 276 -18.82 5.95 -16.56
N LEU A 277 -18.54 5.36 -15.40
CA LEU A 277 -18.64 6.11 -14.15
C LEU A 277 -17.59 7.24 -14.04
N TRP A 278 -16.51 7.23 -14.84
CA TRP A 278 -15.58 8.37 -14.83
C TRP A 278 -16.16 9.57 -15.58
N GLN A 279 -16.88 9.32 -16.67
CA GLN A 279 -17.70 10.33 -17.35
C GLN A 279 -18.81 10.86 -16.42
N VAL A 280 -19.42 10.00 -15.59
CA VAL A 280 -20.37 10.41 -14.54
C VAL A 280 -19.67 11.31 -13.51
N TRP A 281 -18.51 10.90 -12.99
CA TRP A 281 -17.74 11.68 -12.02
C TRP A 281 -17.36 13.07 -12.55
N SER A 282 -16.96 13.15 -13.82
CA SER A 282 -16.43 14.37 -14.45
C SER A 282 -17.51 15.26 -15.08
N ASN A 283 -18.80 14.97 -14.85
CA ASN A 283 -19.91 15.69 -15.45
C ASN A 283 -20.79 16.34 -14.39
N ASP A 284 -20.92 17.66 -14.45
CA ASP A 284 -21.68 18.48 -13.48
C ASP A 284 -23.19 18.17 -13.46
N TYR A 285 -23.73 17.46 -14.47
CA TYR A 285 -25.08 16.91 -14.40
C TYR A 285 -25.24 15.88 -13.27
N PHE A 286 -24.22 15.06 -13.04
CA PHE A 286 -24.24 14.00 -12.03
C PHE A 286 -23.57 14.43 -10.74
N VAL A 287 -22.40 15.05 -10.84
CA VAL A 287 -21.60 15.49 -9.69
C VAL A 287 -20.99 16.83 -10.02
N THR A 288 -21.27 17.85 -9.23
CA THR A 288 -20.68 19.18 -9.41
C THR A 288 -19.23 19.23 -8.90
N GLY A 289 -18.46 20.24 -9.32
CA GLY A 289 -17.11 20.47 -8.79
C GLY A 289 -17.07 20.60 -7.26
N ASP A 290 -18.02 21.36 -6.70
CA ASP A 290 -18.13 21.54 -5.24
C ASP A 290 -18.41 20.23 -4.51
N GLU A 291 -19.30 19.39 -5.06
CA GLU A 291 -19.57 18.06 -4.50
C GLU A 291 -18.31 17.18 -4.53
N ARG A 292 -17.57 17.15 -5.65
CA ARG A 292 -16.30 16.40 -5.76
C ARG A 292 -15.30 16.85 -4.70
N SER A 293 -15.07 18.16 -4.58
CA SER A 293 -14.11 18.74 -3.63
C SER A 293 -14.55 18.54 -2.18
N ALA A 294 -15.85 18.57 -1.88
CA ALA A 294 -16.38 18.30 -0.54
C ALA A 294 -16.05 16.87 -0.06
N LEU A 295 -15.96 15.89 -0.97
CA LEU A 295 -15.61 14.51 -0.61
C LEU A 295 -14.19 14.36 -0.05
N ASP A 296 -13.28 15.28 -0.34
CA ASP A 296 -11.92 15.26 0.20
C ASP A 296 -11.91 15.64 1.70
N GLN A 297 -12.95 16.30 2.20
CA GLN A 297 -13.12 16.63 3.63
C GLN A 297 -13.65 15.45 4.45
N VAL A 298 -14.30 14.47 3.81
CA VAL A 298 -14.86 13.29 4.48
C VAL A 298 -13.75 12.33 4.91
N GLU A 299 -12.83 12.02 3.99
CA GLU A 299 -11.65 11.21 4.30
C GLU A 299 -10.47 11.48 3.35
N PRO A 300 -9.21 11.40 3.84
CA PRO A 300 -8.04 11.59 3.01
C PRO A 300 -7.96 10.57 1.86
N PHE A 301 -7.79 11.05 0.63
CA PHE A 301 -7.84 10.22 -0.58
C PHE A 301 -6.63 10.44 -1.50
N ASP A 302 -6.01 9.35 -1.95
CA ASP A 302 -4.90 9.37 -2.92
C ASP A 302 -4.82 8.12 -3.81
N GLU A 303 -5.91 7.37 -3.94
CA GLU A 303 -6.01 6.15 -4.75
C GLU A 303 -6.67 6.46 -6.11
N TRP A 304 -6.32 7.61 -6.69
CA TRP A 304 -6.97 8.15 -7.89
C TRP A 304 -6.84 7.25 -9.11
N GLU A 305 -5.68 6.59 -9.32
CA GLU A 305 -5.55 5.67 -10.45
C GLU A 305 -6.52 4.49 -10.32
N GLU A 306 -6.67 3.96 -9.10
CA GLU A 306 -7.61 2.88 -8.81
C GLU A 306 -9.06 3.30 -9.03
N PHE A 307 -9.40 4.53 -8.63
CA PHE A 307 -10.74 5.07 -8.74
C PHE A 307 -11.13 5.29 -10.20
N ILE A 308 -10.25 5.88 -11.01
CA ILE A 308 -10.46 6.01 -12.45
C ILE A 308 -10.58 4.62 -13.09
N LEU A 309 -9.69 3.67 -12.76
CA LEU A 309 -9.76 2.31 -13.29
C LEU A 309 -11.09 1.64 -12.94
N PHE A 310 -11.54 1.71 -11.68
CA PHE A 310 -12.86 1.23 -11.28
C PHE A 310 -13.96 1.91 -12.10
N ALA A 311 -13.94 3.23 -12.17
CA ALA A 311 -14.98 4.01 -12.81
C ALA A 311 -15.08 3.77 -14.33
N ARG A 312 -13.98 3.39 -14.98
CA ARG A 312 -13.94 3.01 -16.40
C ARG A 312 -14.42 1.58 -16.70
N HIS A 313 -14.53 0.74 -15.68
CA HIS A 313 -15.00 -0.65 -15.82
C HIS A 313 -16.45 -0.84 -15.34
N TYR A 314 -17.16 0.25 -15.08
CA TYR A 314 -18.58 0.27 -14.78
C TYR A 314 -19.25 1.34 -15.63
N SER A 315 -20.46 1.08 -16.10
CA SER A 315 -21.28 2.05 -16.83
C SER A 315 -22.65 2.19 -16.22
N ILE A 316 -23.24 3.36 -16.44
CA ILE A 316 -24.66 3.62 -16.23
C ILE A 316 -25.33 3.85 -17.60
N VAL A 317 -26.43 3.15 -17.83
CA VAL A 317 -27.28 3.29 -19.02
C VAL A 317 -28.59 3.92 -18.58
N HIS A 318 -29.03 4.94 -19.31
CA HIS A 318 -30.38 5.50 -19.24
C HIS A 318 -31.06 5.38 -20.61
N ALA A 319 -31.85 4.33 -20.77
CA ALA A 319 -32.61 4.04 -21.99
C ALA A 319 -34.06 4.50 -21.84
N VAL A 320 -34.65 4.97 -22.94
CA VAL A 320 -36.04 5.45 -22.97
C VAL A 320 -36.82 4.73 -24.07
N GLY A 321 -38.03 4.31 -23.74
CA GLY A 321 -38.91 3.57 -24.63
C GLY A 321 -39.59 4.47 -25.68
N PRO A 322 -40.31 3.87 -26.65
CA PRO A 322 -40.98 4.62 -27.71
C PRO A 322 -41.97 5.68 -27.20
N GLY A 323 -41.81 6.91 -27.68
CA GLY A 323 -42.67 8.04 -27.34
C GLY A 323 -42.45 8.63 -25.94
N VAL A 324 -41.30 8.35 -25.32
CA VAL A 324 -40.81 9.05 -24.11
C VAL A 324 -39.70 10.00 -24.54
N VAL A 325 -39.75 11.25 -24.09
CA VAL A 325 -38.71 12.26 -24.36
C VAL A 325 -38.12 12.70 -23.04
N VAL A 326 -36.79 12.62 -22.93
CA VAL A 326 -36.06 12.95 -21.71
C VAL A 326 -34.86 13.82 -22.07
N GLU A 327 -34.84 15.04 -21.54
CA GLU A 327 -33.68 15.92 -21.63
C GLU A 327 -32.52 15.32 -20.83
N ARG A 328 -31.40 15.08 -21.48
CA ARG A 328 -30.17 14.58 -20.86
C ARG A 328 -29.03 15.47 -21.30
N PRO A 329 -27.97 15.63 -20.48
CA PRO A 329 -26.74 16.27 -20.96
C PRO A 329 -26.30 15.52 -22.22
N GLY A 330 -26.00 16.28 -23.29
CA GLY A 330 -25.83 15.75 -24.64
C GLY A 330 -24.93 14.50 -24.68
N THR A 331 -25.55 13.33 -24.81
CA THR A 331 -24.91 12.18 -25.43
C THR A 331 -24.89 12.47 -26.92
N VAL A 332 -23.72 12.29 -27.54
CA VAL A 332 -23.52 12.39 -28.99
C VAL A 332 -24.75 11.81 -29.71
N ALA A 333 -25.56 12.68 -30.31
CA ALA A 333 -26.84 12.31 -30.89
C ALA A 333 -26.63 11.27 -32.00
N ALA A 334 -27.36 10.16 -31.94
CA ALA A 334 -27.35 9.05 -32.92
C ALA A 334 -27.94 9.42 -34.30
N GLY A 335 -27.90 10.70 -34.69
CA GLY A 335 -28.42 11.22 -35.96
C GLY A 335 -27.57 12.32 -36.59
N GLY A 336 -26.59 12.85 -35.88
CA GLY A 336 -25.40 13.34 -36.56
C GLY A 336 -24.61 12.11 -36.98
N ARG A 337 -23.83 12.19 -38.06
CA ARG A 337 -22.53 11.51 -38.01
C ARG A 337 -22.00 11.76 -36.60
N SER A 338 -21.31 10.80 -35.99
CA SER A 338 -20.47 11.16 -34.85
C SER A 338 -19.77 12.49 -35.25
N PRO A 339 -19.25 13.29 -34.31
CA PRO A 339 -17.92 13.71 -34.64
C PRO A 339 -17.23 12.38 -35.02
N GLN A 340 -17.10 12.09 -36.32
CA GLN A 340 -15.78 12.08 -36.86
C GLN A 340 -15.22 13.31 -36.19
N THR A 341 -14.60 13.09 -35.03
CA THR A 341 -13.39 13.81 -34.72
C THR A 341 -12.78 14.00 -36.09
N PRO A 342 -12.62 15.24 -36.58
CA PRO A 342 -11.87 15.45 -37.80
C PRO A 342 -10.52 14.72 -37.74
N TYR A 343 -10.10 14.29 -36.55
CA TYR A 343 -9.10 13.25 -36.29
C TYR A 343 -9.63 11.84 -36.56
N SER A 344 -9.73 11.51 -37.85
CA SER A 344 -9.60 10.12 -38.32
C SER A 344 -8.14 9.68 -38.42
N GLU A 345 -7.20 10.47 -37.93
CA GLU A 345 -5.83 10.01 -37.76
C GLU A 345 -5.73 9.35 -36.39
N ARG A 346 -5.89 8.02 -36.37
CA ARG A 346 -5.35 7.21 -35.28
C ARG A 346 -3.92 7.71 -35.02
N PRO A 347 -3.50 7.92 -33.75
CA PRO A 347 -2.14 8.35 -33.46
C PRO A 347 -1.18 7.47 -34.25
N GLU A 348 -0.27 8.08 -35.01
CA GLU A 348 0.67 7.36 -35.84
C GLU A 348 1.38 6.33 -34.97
N ARG A 349 1.28 5.04 -35.36
CA ARG A 349 1.75 3.93 -34.52
C ARG A 349 3.19 3.63 -34.87
N LEU A 350 4.05 3.54 -33.86
CA LEU A 350 5.45 3.16 -34.05
C LEU A 350 5.72 1.82 -33.37
N ASP A 351 6.24 0.90 -34.16
CA ASP A 351 6.58 -0.43 -33.70
C ASP A 351 7.94 -0.44 -32.98
N VAL A 352 7.97 -0.94 -31.75
CA VAL A 352 9.15 -0.97 -30.88
C VAL A 352 9.45 -2.37 -30.35
N LYS A 353 10.71 -2.61 -30.01
CA LYS A 353 11.14 -3.85 -29.34
C LYS A 353 11.01 -3.65 -27.82
N VAL A 354 10.17 -4.46 -27.21
CA VAL A 354 9.99 -4.54 -25.75
C VAL A 354 10.42 -5.92 -25.29
N ALA A 355 11.42 -6.00 -24.42
CA ALA A 355 11.83 -7.23 -23.79
C ALA A 355 11.35 -7.26 -22.33
N THR A 356 10.78 -8.40 -21.93
CA THR A 356 10.32 -8.65 -20.56
C THR A 356 11.29 -9.59 -19.87
N HIS A 357 11.73 -9.19 -18.69
CA HIS A 357 12.62 -9.95 -17.82
C HIS A 357 11.85 -10.33 -16.57
N ASN A 358 11.69 -11.63 -16.33
CA ASN A 358 11.04 -12.11 -15.12
C ASN A 358 11.91 -11.78 -13.92
N SER A 359 11.29 -11.31 -12.84
CA SER A 359 11.98 -11.02 -11.59
C SER A 359 11.35 -11.78 -10.42
N THR A 360 12.20 -12.24 -9.52
CA THR A 360 11.82 -12.76 -8.20
C THR A 360 11.82 -11.67 -7.11
N ALA A 361 12.03 -10.41 -7.49
CA ALA A 361 12.03 -9.28 -6.57
C ALA A 361 10.69 -9.13 -5.83
N PRO A 362 10.70 -8.53 -4.63
CA PRO A 362 9.48 -8.09 -3.96
C PRO A 362 8.63 -7.19 -4.85
N LYS A 363 7.32 -7.42 -4.81
CA LYS A 363 6.35 -6.62 -5.59
C LYS A 363 6.18 -5.25 -4.94
N ARG A 364 6.29 -4.18 -5.72
CA ARG A 364 6.05 -2.80 -5.26
C ARG A 364 5.46 -1.89 -6.34
N ARG A 365 4.80 -0.83 -5.88
CA ARG A 365 4.26 0.28 -6.69
C ARG A 365 4.48 1.62 -5.99
N TYR A 366 4.44 2.72 -6.73
CA TYR A 366 4.75 4.08 -6.28
C TYR A 366 6.18 4.21 -5.68
N GLY A 367 7.08 3.33 -6.10
CA GLY A 367 8.51 3.43 -5.84
C GLY A 367 9.20 4.14 -7.00
N GLU A 368 10.38 4.69 -6.76
CA GLU A 368 11.18 5.36 -7.78
C GLU A 368 12.40 4.53 -8.14
N ALA A 369 12.83 4.65 -9.39
CA ALA A 369 13.93 3.89 -9.94
C ALA A 369 15.06 4.81 -10.43
N PHE A 370 16.30 4.38 -10.25
CA PHE A 370 17.48 5.07 -10.80
C PHE A 370 18.60 4.07 -11.08
N VAL A 371 19.55 4.46 -11.93
CA VAL A 371 20.69 3.63 -12.31
C VAL A 371 21.96 4.15 -11.62
N VAL A 372 22.79 3.23 -11.14
CA VAL A 372 24.13 3.52 -10.64
C VAL A 372 25.17 2.75 -11.44
N SER A 373 26.34 3.36 -11.61
CA SER A 373 27.50 2.72 -12.24
C SER A 373 28.60 2.49 -11.22
N ASP A 374 29.25 1.34 -11.27
CA ASP A 374 30.47 1.11 -10.50
C ASP A 374 31.71 1.71 -11.19
N SER A 375 32.88 1.61 -10.55
CA SER A 375 34.14 2.13 -11.09
C SER A 375 34.62 1.43 -12.37
N ARG A 376 33.99 0.31 -12.75
CA ARG A 376 34.25 -0.44 -13.99
C ARG A 376 33.22 -0.12 -15.07
N GLY A 377 32.29 0.80 -14.82
CA GLY A 377 31.21 1.17 -15.73
C GLY A 377 30.04 0.18 -15.76
N ARG A 378 30.02 -0.83 -14.89
CA ARG A 378 28.90 -1.78 -14.81
C ARG A 378 27.69 -1.10 -14.19
N GLN A 379 26.53 -1.21 -14.83
CA GLN A 379 25.32 -0.53 -14.42
C GLN A 379 24.39 -1.44 -13.61
N SER A 380 23.84 -0.91 -12.53
CA SER A 380 22.81 -1.57 -11.73
C SER A 380 21.58 -0.67 -11.60
N LEU A 381 20.40 -1.24 -11.80
CA LEU A 381 19.12 -0.58 -11.58
C LEU A 381 18.73 -0.77 -10.11
N LEU A 382 18.27 0.31 -9.49
CA LEU A 382 17.82 0.36 -8.12
C LEU A 382 16.37 0.81 -8.09
N HIS A 383 15.50 0.08 -7.38
CA HIS A 383 14.10 0.42 -7.19
C HIS A 383 13.79 0.60 -5.70
N MET A 384 13.47 1.83 -5.29
CA MET A 384 13.40 2.24 -3.88
C MET A 384 12.00 2.68 -3.45
N GLY A 385 11.68 2.44 -2.18
CA GLY A 385 10.49 2.98 -1.50
C GLY A 385 9.19 2.42 -2.08
N GLY A 386 8.12 3.20 -2.00
CA GLY A 386 6.81 2.80 -2.50
C GLY A 386 6.04 1.90 -1.53
N LEU A 387 5.06 1.20 -2.07
CA LEU A 387 4.11 0.33 -1.37
C LEU A 387 4.24 -1.10 -1.90
N GLY A 388 4.64 -2.02 -1.04
CA GLY A 388 4.65 -3.46 -1.32
C GLY A 388 3.48 -4.20 -0.66
N SER A 389 3.52 -5.54 -0.69
CA SER A 389 2.45 -6.38 -0.15
C SER A 389 2.22 -6.24 1.36
N ASN A 390 3.27 -5.89 2.11
CA ASN A 390 3.26 -5.81 3.57
C ASN A 390 3.22 -4.36 4.10
N GLY A 391 2.98 -3.38 3.23
CA GLY A 391 2.99 -1.96 3.56
C GLY A 391 4.08 -1.19 2.83
N ARG A 392 4.39 0.02 3.31
CA ARG A 392 5.43 0.87 2.70
C ARG A 392 6.78 0.17 2.79
N SER A 393 7.52 0.19 1.69
CA SER A 393 8.83 -0.46 1.63
C SER A 393 9.92 0.46 2.16
N ASP A 394 10.81 -0.11 2.98
CA ASP A 394 12.05 0.48 3.45
C ASP A 394 13.28 -0.17 2.77
N SER A 395 13.10 -0.85 1.65
CA SER A 395 14.16 -1.57 0.94
C SER A 395 14.40 -1.08 -0.48
N TRP A 396 15.54 -1.46 -1.04
CA TRP A 396 15.85 -1.28 -2.46
C TRP A 396 15.95 -2.66 -3.10
N ASP A 397 15.28 -2.82 -4.23
CA ASP A 397 15.46 -3.99 -5.08
C ASP A 397 16.56 -3.67 -6.10
N ILE A 398 17.57 -4.54 -6.18
CA ILE A 398 18.79 -4.32 -6.97
C ILE A 398 18.78 -5.27 -8.16
N TYR A 399 19.03 -4.72 -9.35
CA TYR A 399 19.10 -5.49 -10.60
C TYR A 399 20.41 -5.21 -11.32
N SER A 400 21.07 -6.28 -11.76
CA SER A 400 22.24 -6.23 -12.63
C SER A 400 21.79 -6.01 -14.08
N LEU A 401 22.30 -4.96 -14.74
CA LEU A 401 22.01 -4.70 -16.15
C LEU A 401 23.02 -5.33 -17.11
N SER A 402 24.14 -5.84 -16.57
CA SER A 402 25.25 -6.39 -17.35
C SER A 402 25.50 -7.88 -17.06
N GLY A 403 24.61 -8.53 -16.29
CA GLY A 403 24.76 -9.94 -15.89
C GLY A 403 25.96 -10.18 -14.97
N HIS A 404 26.42 -9.16 -14.24
CA HIS A 404 27.47 -9.31 -13.23
C HIS A 404 26.89 -9.78 -11.90
N ASP A 405 27.61 -10.69 -11.23
CA ASP A 405 27.19 -11.33 -9.97
C ASP A 405 27.34 -10.43 -8.74
N GLU A 406 28.23 -9.43 -8.77
CA GLU A 406 28.52 -8.59 -7.60
C GLU A 406 27.60 -7.35 -7.53
N PRO A 407 26.70 -7.25 -6.52
CA PRO A 407 25.84 -6.09 -6.34
C PRO A 407 26.66 -4.83 -6.02
N PRO A 408 26.18 -3.63 -6.41
CA PRO A 408 26.85 -2.39 -6.07
C PRO A 408 26.97 -2.23 -4.55
N ARG A 409 28.04 -1.59 -4.09
CA ARG A 409 28.11 -1.10 -2.71
C ARG A 409 27.07 -0.02 -2.55
N LEU A 410 26.17 -0.15 -1.58
CA LEU A 410 25.11 0.81 -1.30
C LEU A 410 25.15 1.17 0.19
N PRO A 411 24.75 2.39 0.57
CA PRO A 411 24.67 2.79 1.96
C PRO A 411 23.58 1.99 2.69
N LEU A 412 23.88 1.61 3.94
CA LEU A 412 22.90 0.98 4.84
C LEU A 412 21.90 1.99 5.41
N MET A 413 22.30 3.26 5.51
CA MET A 413 21.46 4.35 6.00
C MET A 413 20.87 5.16 4.86
N GLY A 414 19.65 5.67 5.06
CA GLY A 414 18.98 6.45 4.03
C GLY A 414 17.58 6.92 4.44
N PRO A 415 16.78 7.37 3.45
CA PRO A 415 15.48 7.98 3.70
C PRO A 415 14.48 6.99 4.32
N PRO A 416 13.61 7.44 5.25
CA PRO A 416 12.52 6.60 5.76
C PRO A 416 11.52 6.17 4.69
N SER A 417 10.82 5.07 4.95
CA SER A 417 9.79 4.51 4.07
C SER A 417 8.73 5.53 3.68
N ARG A 418 8.51 5.68 2.38
CA ARG A 418 7.61 6.68 1.78
C ARG A 418 7.18 6.24 0.38
N MET A 419 6.15 6.88 -0.14
CA MET A 419 5.67 6.68 -1.52
C MET A 419 5.32 8.02 -2.17
N CYS A 420 5.17 8.03 -3.50
CA CYS A 420 4.80 9.22 -4.28
C CYS A 420 5.78 10.41 -4.10
N PHE A 421 7.06 10.10 -3.91
CA PHE A 421 8.18 11.05 -3.95
C PHE A 421 8.76 11.07 -5.36
N THR A 422 9.71 11.95 -5.64
CA THR A 422 10.46 11.94 -6.89
C THR A 422 11.93 11.62 -6.66
N ILE A 423 12.56 11.04 -7.68
CA ILE A 423 14.02 10.93 -7.81
C ILE A 423 14.45 11.70 -9.06
N THR A 424 15.47 12.52 -8.94
CA THR A 424 16.01 13.34 -10.04
C THR A 424 17.53 13.26 -10.06
N ASP A 425 18.11 12.83 -11.17
CA ASP A 425 19.57 12.77 -11.35
C ASP A 425 20.13 14.17 -11.68
N LEU A 426 20.87 14.77 -10.74
CA LEU A 426 21.50 16.09 -10.88
C LEU A 426 22.89 16.01 -11.56
N GLY A 427 23.27 14.85 -12.08
CA GLY A 427 24.53 14.62 -12.77
C GLY A 427 25.66 14.45 -11.77
N ASN A 428 26.65 15.34 -11.85
CA ASN A 428 27.84 15.29 -11.00
C ASN A 428 27.53 15.54 -9.52
N PHE A 429 26.42 16.22 -9.21
CA PHE A 429 25.99 16.48 -7.84
C PHE A 429 25.27 15.30 -7.17
N GLY A 430 24.98 14.23 -7.91
CA GLY A 430 24.32 13.04 -7.37
C GLY A 430 22.83 12.98 -7.70
N ILE A 431 22.08 12.23 -6.90
CA ILE A 431 20.66 11.94 -7.16
C ILE A 431 19.81 12.52 -6.01
N LEU A 432 18.89 13.42 -6.36
CA LEU A 432 18.00 14.08 -5.42
C LEU A 432 16.72 13.27 -5.24
N LEU A 433 16.38 12.96 -3.98
CA LEU A 433 15.05 12.52 -3.57
C LEU A 433 14.32 13.70 -2.95
N ALA A 434 13.09 13.99 -3.42
CA ALA A 434 12.28 15.08 -2.89
C ALA A 434 10.91 14.60 -2.37
N GLY A 435 10.59 14.99 -1.13
CA GLY A 435 9.26 14.85 -0.53
C GLY A 435 8.73 13.42 -0.42
N GLY A 436 7.47 13.23 -0.82
CA GLY A 436 6.69 12.00 -0.69
C GLY A 436 5.68 12.05 0.44
N ARG A 437 5.08 10.90 0.77
CA ARG A 437 4.13 10.79 1.87
C ARG A 437 4.22 9.46 2.61
N THR A 438 3.78 9.47 3.87
CA THR A 438 3.52 8.25 4.67
C THR A 438 2.05 7.85 4.63
N SER A 439 1.13 8.83 4.64
CA SER A 439 -0.31 8.66 4.41
C SER A 439 -0.82 9.82 3.54
N PRO A 440 -2.00 9.73 2.90
CA PRO A 440 -2.55 10.85 2.14
C PRO A 440 -2.64 12.15 2.96
N GLY A 441 -2.83 12.08 4.28
CA GLY A 441 -2.81 13.24 5.18
C GLY A 441 -1.44 13.59 5.77
N SER A 442 -0.34 13.00 5.28
CA SER A 442 1.00 13.17 5.86
C SER A 442 2.06 13.28 4.76
N ALA A 443 2.08 14.45 4.12
CA ALA A 443 3.10 14.85 3.16
C ALA A 443 4.44 15.12 3.84
N LEU A 444 5.54 14.91 3.11
CA LEU A 444 6.92 15.04 3.58
C LEU A 444 7.61 16.20 2.84
N SER A 445 8.45 16.94 3.56
CA SER A 445 9.28 18.03 2.99
C SER A 445 10.77 17.73 3.03
N ASP A 446 11.21 16.68 3.71
CA ASP A 446 12.62 16.31 3.73
C ASP A 446 13.08 15.82 2.36
N CYS A 447 14.28 16.25 1.99
CA CYS A 447 14.96 15.85 0.76
C CYS A 447 16.29 15.19 1.11
N TRP A 448 16.71 14.28 0.25
CA TRP A 448 17.93 13.52 0.43
C TRP A 448 18.75 13.56 -0.84
N LEU A 449 20.07 13.64 -0.71
CA LEU A 449 21.01 13.58 -1.81
C LEU A 449 21.81 12.29 -1.71
N PHE A 450 21.73 11.47 -2.76
CA PHE A 450 22.57 10.29 -2.91
C PHE A 450 23.83 10.67 -3.66
N GLN A 451 24.95 10.68 -2.93
CA GLN A 451 26.26 10.95 -3.51
C GLN A 451 26.76 9.72 -4.25
N LYS A 452 27.03 9.89 -5.54
CA LYS A 452 27.66 8.88 -6.40
C LYS A 452 29.16 8.79 -6.09
N GLY A 453 29.78 7.62 -6.32
CA GLY A 453 31.23 7.45 -6.21
C GLY A 453 31.64 6.15 -5.53
N ALA A 454 32.91 6.05 -5.13
CA ALA A 454 33.48 4.83 -4.54
C ALA A 454 32.87 4.44 -3.18
N LYS A 455 32.28 5.42 -2.47
CA LYS A 455 31.58 5.24 -1.19
C LYS A 455 30.24 5.98 -1.25
N PRO A 456 29.20 5.39 -1.86
CA PRO A 456 27.93 6.06 -1.98
C PRO A 456 27.27 6.26 -0.61
N SER A 457 26.66 7.41 -0.41
CA SER A 457 25.99 7.76 0.85
C SER A 457 24.75 8.59 0.59
N TRP A 458 23.76 8.46 1.48
CA TRP A 458 22.63 9.37 1.56
C TRP A 458 22.91 10.45 2.58
N GLN A 459 22.63 11.69 2.21
CA GLN A 459 22.71 12.84 3.12
C GLN A 459 21.40 13.61 3.04
N MET A 460 20.86 14.01 4.19
CA MET A 460 19.77 14.98 4.20
C MET A 460 20.29 16.29 3.60
N THR A 461 19.47 16.92 2.76
CA THR A 461 19.77 18.19 2.11
C THR A 461 18.67 19.21 2.40
N TRP A 462 18.66 20.37 1.73
CA TRP A 462 17.63 21.39 1.93
C TRP A 462 16.23 20.79 1.78
N ARG A 463 15.37 21.09 2.75
CA ARG A 463 13.97 20.65 2.75
C ARG A 463 13.17 21.47 1.74
N LEU A 464 12.21 20.85 1.08
CA LEU A 464 11.23 21.56 0.27
C LEU A 464 10.57 22.67 1.09
N PRO A 465 10.32 23.87 0.53
CA PRO A 465 9.66 24.96 1.25
C PRO A 465 8.25 24.60 1.74
N ALA A 466 7.58 23.66 1.07
CA ALA A 466 6.33 23.04 1.51
C ALA A 466 6.44 21.51 1.38
N PRO A 467 5.81 20.72 2.25
CA PRO A 467 5.75 19.27 2.07
C PRO A 467 4.96 18.95 0.81
N LEU A 468 5.44 18.00 -0.02
CA LEU A 468 4.82 17.67 -1.29
C LEU A 468 4.87 16.16 -1.56
N TYR A 469 3.80 15.62 -2.14
CA TYR A 469 3.78 14.29 -2.74
C TYR A 469 2.99 14.30 -4.05
N ARG A 470 3.24 13.35 -4.97
CA ARG A 470 2.74 13.39 -6.36
C ARG A 470 3.06 14.69 -7.10
N HIS A 471 4.10 15.41 -6.66
CA HIS A 471 4.66 16.51 -7.44
C HIS A 471 5.48 15.92 -8.59
N SER A 472 5.68 16.72 -9.63
CA SER A 472 6.51 16.35 -10.77
C SER A 472 7.87 17.01 -10.60
N ALA A 473 8.94 16.27 -10.86
CA ALA A 473 10.30 16.78 -10.75
C ALA A 473 11.13 16.36 -11.96
N ILE A 474 11.86 17.31 -12.52
CA ILE A 474 12.76 17.10 -13.65
C ILE A 474 14.10 17.78 -13.38
N ARG A 475 15.15 17.27 -14.02
CA ARG A 475 16.42 17.98 -14.15
C ARG A 475 16.29 18.98 -15.30
N LEU A 476 16.76 20.20 -15.10
CA LEU A 476 16.85 21.19 -16.17
C LEU A 476 18.02 20.84 -17.09
N LYS A 477 17.77 20.69 -18.40
CA LYS A 477 18.75 20.23 -19.40
C LYS A 477 20.03 21.06 -19.37
N GLY A 478 21.18 20.41 -19.51
CA GLY A 478 22.50 21.08 -19.48
C GLY A 478 22.94 21.63 -18.11
N SER A 479 22.15 21.50 -17.03
CA SER A 479 22.47 22.04 -15.70
C SER A 479 22.49 20.96 -14.62
N SER A 480 22.75 21.32 -13.35
CA SER A 480 22.53 20.47 -12.17
C SER A 480 21.36 20.97 -11.31
N LEU A 481 20.46 21.74 -11.90
CA LEU A 481 19.26 22.25 -11.27
C LEU A 481 18.09 21.28 -11.45
N ALA A 482 17.19 21.25 -10.48
CA ALA A 482 15.92 20.53 -10.60
C ALA A 482 14.73 21.47 -10.47
N LEU A 483 13.70 21.24 -11.28
CA LEU A 483 12.43 21.95 -11.24
C LEU A 483 11.36 21.02 -10.67
N VAL A 484 10.66 21.48 -9.63
CA VAL A 484 9.54 20.80 -8.99
C VAL A 484 8.27 21.63 -9.19
N MET A 485 7.19 20.98 -9.62
CA MET A 485 5.87 21.62 -9.78
C MET A 485 4.75 20.77 -9.21
N GLY A 486 3.72 21.45 -8.69
CA GLY A 486 2.45 20.84 -8.32
C GLY A 486 2.55 19.93 -7.09
N GLY A 487 1.67 18.93 -7.04
CA GLY A 487 1.59 17.95 -5.96
C GLY A 487 0.65 18.36 -4.84
N LYS A 488 0.45 17.45 -3.88
CA LYS A 488 -0.40 17.68 -2.70
C LYS A 488 0.45 18.00 -1.47
N THR A 489 0.02 18.98 -0.68
CA THR A 489 0.69 19.39 0.57
C THR A 489 0.10 18.74 1.81
N GLY A 490 -1.06 18.09 1.67
CA GLY A 490 -1.78 17.40 2.74
C GLY A 490 -2.92 16.55 2.18
N ALA A 491 -3.93 16.29 3.00
CA ALA A 491 -5.03 15.39 2.64
C ALA A 491 -5.89 15.91 1.46
N TRP A 492 -6.08 17.23 1.34
CA TRP A 492 -6.94 17.84 0.32
C TRP A 492 -6.27 18.99 -0.46
N THR A 493 -5.32 19.72 0.14
CA THR A 493 -4.70 20.89 -0.53
C THR A 493 -3.76 20.48 -1.67
N VAL A 494 -3.97 21.07 -2.85
CA VAL A 494 -3.13 20.95 -4.03
C VAL A 494 -2.25 22.20 -4.16
N SER A 495 -0.97 22.00 -4.46
CA SER A 495 -0.01 23.08 -4.62
C SER A 495 -0.05 23.62 -6.04
N SER A 496 -0.14 24.94 -6.20
CA SER A 496 0.14 25.64 -7.46
C SER A 496 1.60 26.08 -7.56
N GLU A 497 2.43 25.83 -6.55
CA GLU A 497 3.79 26.37 -6.47
C GLU A 497 4.80 25.68 -7.40
N CYS A 498 5.83 26.45 -7.80
CA CYS A 498 6.99 25.98 -8.55
C CYS A 498 8.27 26.26 -7.75
N TYR A 499 9.15 25.27 -7.65
CA TYR A 499 10.42 25.38 -6.94
C TYR A 499 11.59 24.96 -7.83
N VAL A 500 12.68 25.72 -7.78
CA VAL A 500 13.97 25.34 -8.37
C VAL A 500 14.91 24.95 -7.26
N PHE A 501 15.49 23.75 -7.34
CA PHE A 501 16.59 23.31 -6.50
C PHE A 501 17.91 23.65 -7.17
N CYS A 502 18.76 24.36 -6.43
CA CYS A 502 20.17 24.55 -6.76
C CYS A 502 21.02 23.85 -5.70
N PRO A 503 21.95 22.95 -6.06
CA PRO A 503 22.81 22.28 -5.08
C PRO A 503 23.62 23.21 -4.18
N GLU A 504 23.86 24.45 -4.60
CA GLU A 504 24.64 25.43 -3.83
C GLU A 504 23.76 26.41 -3.03
N ARG A 505 22.57 26.74 -3.56
CA ARG A 505 21.66 27.76 -2.99
C ARG A 505 20.45 27.16 -2.27
N GLY A 506 20.20 25.86 -2.41
CA GLY A 506 19.00 25.19 -1.92
C GLY A 506 17.76 25.45 -2.79
N TRP A 507 16.58 25.39 -2.16
CA TRP A 507 15.29 25.57 -2.85
C TRP A 507 14.91 27.05 -2.97
N MET A 508 14.55 27.45 -4.18
CA MET A 508 14.05 28.78 -4.49
C MET A 508 12.61 28.69 -5.00
N ARG A 509 11.71 29.49 -4.43
CA ARG A 509 10.33 29.60 -4.89
C ARG A 509 10.27 30.52 -6.10
N CYS A 510 9.74 30.01 -7.20
CA CYS A 510 9.62 30.81 -8.42
C CYS A 510 8.59 31.94 -8.24
N HIS A 511 8.79 33.03 -8.97
CA HIS A 511 7.75 34.00 -9.24
C HIS A 511 7.00 33.56 -10.51
N VAL A 512 5.73 33.20 -10.36
CA VAL A 512 4.91 32.68 -11.45
C VAL A 512 4.24 33.85 -12.21
N ARG A 513 4.34 33.85 -13.54
CA ARG A 513 3.74 34.82 -14.47
C ARG A 513 2.98 34.12 -15.61
N GLY A 514 2.21 34.89 -16.36
CA GLY A 514 1.52 34.42 -17.56
C GLY A 514 0.14 33.82 -17.27
N ALA A 515 -0.23 32.79 -18.03
CA ALA A 515 -1.53 32.13 -17.94
C ALA A 515 -1.79 31.54 -16.55
N ASN A 516 -3.02 31.70 -16.07
CA ASN A 516 -3.45 31.06 -14.83
C ASN A 516 -3.67 29.57 -15.11
N ARG A 517 -2.97 28.71 -14.36
CA ARG A 517 -3.09 27.26 -14.47
C ARG A 517 -3.74 26.70 -13.20
N PRO A 518 -4.60 25.67 -13.30
CA PRO A 518 -5.14 25.02 -12.12
C PRO A 518 -4.01 24.39 -11.29
N ALA A 519 -4.16 24.41 -9.97
CA ALA A 519 -3.30 23.62 -9.10
C ALA A 519 -3.56 22.13 -9.39
N ALA A 520 -2.51 21.36 -9.66
CA ALA A 520 -2.63 19.96 -10.05
C ALA A 520 -1.57 19.07 -9.41
N PHE A 521 -1.88 17.79 -9.25
CA PHE A 521 -0.95 16.76 -8.80
C PHE A 521 -0.90 15.57 -9.76
N GLY A 522 0.24 14.90 -9.83
CA GLY A 522 0.48 13.78 -10.75
C GLY A 522 0.51 14.18 -12.21
N ALA A 523 0.88 15.43 -12.52
CA ALA A 523 0.97 15.96 -13.87
C ALA A 523 2.25 15.49 -14.60
N VAL A 524 2.24 15.56 -15.91
CA VAL A 524 3.40 15.32 -16.77
C VAL A 524 4.19 16.62 -16.91
N LEU A 525 5.50 16.55 -16.68
CA LEU A 525 6.42 17.69 -16.77
C LEU A 525 7.68 17.24 -17.53
N TYR A 526 8.10 18.03 -18.53
CA TYR A 526 9.35 17.78 -19.27
C TYR A 526 9.97 19.06 -19.83
N ASP A 527 11.31 19.05 -19.93
CA ASP A 527 12.16 20.11 -20.46
C ASP A 527 12.36 19.95 -21.97
N THR A 528 12.10 21.01 -22.74
CA THR A 528 12.25 21.09 -24.21
C THR A 528 13.39 22.01 -24.67
N SER A 529 14.22 22.48 -23.73
CA SER A 529 15.39 23.32 -24.00
C SER A 529 16.38 22.59 -24.92
N PRO A 530 17.11 23.33 -25.77
CA PRO A 530 18.23 22.75 -26.51
C PRO A 530 19.34 22.28 -25.56
N ASP A 531 20.17 21.32 -25.99
CA ASP A 531 21.24 20.75 -25.14
C ASP A 531 22.32 21.79 -24.78
N GLU A 532 22.54 22.78 -25.66
CA GLU A 532 23.31 23.99 -25.38
C GLU A 532 22.38 25.04 -24.74
N ALA A 533 22.06 24.85 -23.46
CA ALA A 533 21.22 25.79 -22.73
C ALA A 533 21.86 27.19 -22.72
N GLN A 534 21.10 28.20 -23.15
CA GLN A 534 21.50 29.60 -23.06
C GLN A 534 21.45 30.05 -21.59
N ASP A 535 22.51 30.72 -21.12
CA ASP A 535 22.65 31.47 -19.86
C ASP A 535 21.43 31.46 -18.90
N GLY A 536 21.12 30.33 -18.25
CA GLY A 536 20.08 30.27 -17.20
C GLY A 536 18.61 30.38 -17.66
N GLU A 537 18.32 30.18 -18.95
CA GLU A 537 16.97 30.14 -19.51
C GLU A 537 16.56 28.72 -19.91
N PHE A 538 15.37 28.28 -19.49
CA PHE A 538 14.84 26.95 -19.75
C PHE A 538 13.40 27.00 -20.25
N HIS A 539 13.00 25.99 -21.03
CA HIS A 539 11.66 25.89 -21.60
C HIS A 539 11.13 24.48 -21.51
N GLY A 540 9.82 24.32 -21.41
CA GLY A 540 9.21 22.99 -21.47
C GLY A 540 7.70 23.00 -21.46
N VAL A 541 7.12 21.85 -21.09
CA VAL A 541 5.68 21.61 -21.08
C VAL A 541 5.22 21.02 -19.76
N LEU A 542 4.03 21.44 -19.33
CA LEU A 542 3.24 20.88 -18.24
C LEU A 542 1.87 20.46 -18.81
N ALA A 543 1.45 19.22 -18.52
CA ALA A 543 0.18 18.69 -19.00
C ALA A 543 -0.42 17.66 -18.03
N GLY A 544 -1.74 17.55 -17.97
CA GLY A 544 -2.41 16.53 -17.17
C GLY A 544 -2.38 16.79 -15.66
N GLY A 545 -2.46 15.69 -14.90
CA GLY A 545 -2.67 15.74 -13.45
C GLY A 545 -4.15 15.91 -13.07
N ILE A 546 -4.44 15.77 -11.77
CA ILE A 546 -5.78 15.99 -11.22
C ILE A 546 -5.83 17.35 -10.53
N GLY A 547 -6.85 18.15 -10.88
CA GLY A 547 -7.10 19.47 -10.32
C GLY A 547 -7.81 19.44 -8.96
N GLU A 548 -8.02 20.62 -8.38
CA GLU A 548 -8.78 20.79 -7.12
C GLU A 548 -10.27 20.41 -7.26
N ASP A 549 -10.79 20.45 -8.49
CA ASP A 549 -12.12 19.99 -8.85
C ASP A 549 -12.24 18.46 -8.90
N GLY A 550 -11.15 17.72 -8.71
CA GLY A 550 -11.13 16.26 -8.75
C GLY A 550 -11.20 15.66 -10.16
N CYS A 551 -10.97 16.45 -11.21
CA CYS A 551 -10.94 16.01 -12.61
C CYS A 551 -9.53 16.06 -13.19
N ILE A 552 -9.30 15.33 -14.29
CA ILE A 552 -8.03 15.41 -15.03
C ILE A 552 -7.98 16.75 -15.77
N CYS A 553 -6.92 17.53 -15.56
CA CYS A 553 -6.66 18.76 -16.28
C CYS A 553 -6.33 18.45 -17.74
N THR A 554 -7.12 18.96 -18.69
CA THR A 554 -6.96 18.66 -20.13
C THR A 554 -6.16 19.72 -20.88
N GLU A 555 -6.01 20.93 -20.33
CA GLU A 555 -5.22 22.00 -20.92
C GLU A 555 -3.71 21.74 -20.79
N GLU A 556 -2.96 22.09 -21.83
CA GLU A 556 -1.50 22.01 -21.86
C GLU A 556 -0.87 23.41 -21.76
N TYR A 557 0.24 23.50 -21.02
CA TYR A 557 0.92 24.77 -20.78
C TYR A 557 2.39 24.64 -21.19
N SER A 558 2.87 25.58 -22.00
CA SER A 558 4.31 25.78 -22.15
C SER A 558 4.81 26.62 -21.00
N TRP A 559 6.01 26.35 -20.53
CA TRP A 559 6.67 27.14 -19.50
C TRP A 559 8.01 27.65 -19.99
N ARG A 560 8.38 28.86 -19.53
CA ARG A 560 9.70 29.46 -19.68
C ARG A 560 10.21 29.86 -18.31
N LEU A 561 11.37 29.36 -17.92
CA LEU A 561 12.00 29.58 -16.62
C LEU A 561 13.30 30.36 -16.80
N SER A 562 13.44 31.47 -16.06
CA SER A 562 14.67 32.22 -15.90
C SER A 562 15.21 32.05 -14.49
N VAL A 563 16.48 31.65 -14.36
CA VAL A 563 17.19 31.55 -13.06
C VAL A 563 18.28 32.61 -12.87
N LEU A 564 18.32 33.62 -13.75
CA LEU A 564 19.32 34.69 -13.75
C LEU A 564 19.14 35.67 -12.58
N GLU A 565 17.91 35.86 -12.13
CA GLU A 565 17.59 36.73 -11.00
C GLU A 565 17.76 36.01 -9.65
N GLU A 566 17.87 36.77 -8.55
CA GLU A 566 17.91 36.18 -7.21
C GLU A 566 16.71 35.27 -6.93
N ARG A 567 15.53 35.66 -7.43
CA ARG A 567 14.31 34.87 -7.41
C ARG A 567 13.99 34.39 -8.83
N PRO A 568 14.03 33.08 -9.11
CA PRO A 568 13.68 32.56 -10.43
C PRO A 568 12.27 32.97 -10.86
N THR A 569 12.10 33.32 -12.13
CA THR A 569 10.79 33.68 -12.70
C THR A 569 10.37 32.60 -13.70
N ILE A 570 9.15 32.11 -13.57
CA ILE A 570 8.57 31.14 -14.50
C ILE A 570 7.29 31.68 -15.12
N GLU A 571 7.25 31.74 -16.44
CA GLU A 571 6.12 32.21 -17.23
C GLU A 571 5.42 31.04 -17.92
N PHE A 572 4.09 30.97 -17.79
CA PHE A 572 3.26 29.98 -18.45
C PHE A 572 2.48 30.59 -19.61
N ASN A 573 2.37 29.85 -20.72
CA ASN A 573 1.48 30.19 -21.82
C ASN A 573 0.61 28.98 -22.14
N VAL A 574 -0.68 29.20 -22.35
CA VAL A 574 -1.57 28.16 -22.86
C VAL A 574 -1.06 27.75 -24.22
N LEU A 575 -0.76 26.47 -24.39
CA LEU A 575 -0.47 25.95 -25.72
C LEU A 575 -1.80 25.91 -26.46
N PRO A 576 -1.94 26.58 -27.62
CA PRO A 576 -3.15 26.52 -28.41
C PRO A 576 -3.53 25.06 -28.58
N GLU A 577 -4.82 24.73 -28.39
CA GLU A 577 -5.32 23.36 -28.55
C GLU A 577 -4.60 22.72 -29.73
N SER A 578 -3.96 21.58 -29.48
CA SER A 578 -3.52 20.67 -30.53
C SER A 578 -4.77 20.16 -31.25
N ARG A 579 -5.44 21.05 -32.02
CA ARG A 579 -6.51 20.72 -32.96
C ARG A 579 -5.95 19.99 -34.18
N GLN A 580 -4.83 19.31 -34.06
CA GLN A 580 -4.40 18.34 -35.07
C GLN A 580 -4.10 16.97 -34.48
N VAL A 581 -3.94 16.84 -33.16
CA VAL A 581 -3.92 15.56 -32.46
C VAL A 581 -4.61 15.78 -31.12
N GLY A 582 -5.85 15.28 -30.97
CA GLY A 582 -6.65 15.45 -29.74
C GLY A 582 -5.83 15.19 -28.48
N GLY A 583 -6.09 15.94 -27.40
CA GLY A 583 -5.32 16.05 -26.15
C GLY A 583 -5.07 14.75 -25.38
N ALA A 584 -4.46 13.79 -26.06
CA ALA A 584 -4.35 12.38 -25.72
C ALA A 584 -3.22 12.10 -24.71
N TRP A 585 -2.51 13.12 -24.23
CA TRP A 585 -1.36 12.93 -23.33
C TRP A 585 -1.38 13.83 -22.10
N ALA A 586 -2.49 14.55 -21.87
CA ALA A 586 -2.80 15.12 -20.57
C ALA A 586 -3.22 13.98 -19.61
N LEU A 587 -2.22 13.34 -19.02
CA LEU A 587 -2.39 12.12 -18.21
C LEU A 587 -2.17 12.41 -16.72
N PHE A 588 -2.85 11.63 -15.89
CA PHE A 588 -2.58 11.55 -14.47
C PHE A 588 -1.69 10.35 -14.15
N GLY A 589 -0.61 10.59 -13.39
CA GLY A 589 0.27 9.53 -12.87
C GLY A 589 1.19 8.88 -13.90
N ALA A 590 1.29 9.42 -15.11
CA ALA A 590 2.26 8.98 -16.11
C ALA A 590 3.69 9.35 -15.71
N LYS A 591 4.67 8.51 -16.05
CA LYS A 591 6.09 8.84 -15.94
C LYS A 591 6.59 9.39 -17.27
N CYS A 592 7.27 10.54 -17.24
CA CYS A 592 7.95 11.09 -18.40
C CYS A 592 9.45 10.85 -18.28
N VAL A 593 10.03 10.22 -19.30
CA VAL A 593 11.45 9.90 -19.37
C VAL A 593 12.07 10.66 -20.53
N ASP A 594 13.11 11.45 -20.26
CA ASP A 594 13.93 12.09 -21.27
C ASP A 594 14.89 11.07 -21.89
N ILE A 595 14.86 10.94 -23.22
CA ILE A 595 15.65 9.99 -24.01
C ILE A 595 16.56 10.72 -25.02
N GLY A 596 16.87 11.99 -24.77
CA GLY A 596 17.72 12.83 -25.62
C GLY A 596 16.88 13.83 -26.44
N PRO A 597 16.70 13.59 -27.76
CA PRO A 597 15.90 14.48 -28.61
C PRO A 597 14.38 14.33 -28.42
N ASP A 598 13.95 13.24 -27.79
CA ASP A 598 12.56 12.83 -27.63
C ASP A 598 12.22 12.60 -26.14
N TRP A 599 10.94 12.39 -25.84
CA TRP A 599 10.45 12.01 -24.51
C TRP A 599 9.54 10.80 -24.61
N LEU A 600 9.63 9.90 -23.62
CA LEU A 600 8.72 8.76 -23.51
C LEU A 600 7.78 8.95 -22.31
N LEU A 601 6.48 8.98 -22.57
CA LEU A 601 5.46 8.85 -21.53
C LEU A 601 5.13 7.38 -21.31
N CYS A 602 5.17 6.96 -20.06
CA CYS A 602 4.94 5.60 -19.61
C CYS A 602 3.71 5.55 -18.70
N GLY A 603 2.65 4.91 -19.19
CA GLY A 603 1.42 4.67 -18.43
C GLY A 603 0.60 5.93 -18.21
N GLY A 604 0.05 6.05 -17.00
CA GLY A 604 -0.91 7.09 -16.63
C GLY A 604 -2.33 6.83 -17.13
N LEU A 605 -3.27 7.62 -16.60
CA LEU A 605 -4.68 7.55 -16.93
C LEU A 605 -5.14 8.86 -17.56
N GLY A 606 -5.93 8.76 -18.62
CA GLY A 606 -6.39 9.91 -19.39
C GLY A 606 -7.87 10.26 -19.18
N HIS A 607 -8.23 11.47 -19.61
CA HIS A 607 -9.62 11.87 -19.78
C HIS A 607 -10.34 11.02 -20.85
N GLU A 608 -9.61 10.50 -21.83
CA GLU A 608 -10.13 9.52 -22.79
C GLU A 608 -9.95 8.08 -22.28
N THR A 609 -10.84 7.18 -22.71
CA THR A 609 -10.80 5.75 -22.36
C THR A 609 -9.57 5.02 -22.91
N SER A 610 -8.89 5.59 -23.91
CA SER A 610 -7.70 5.04 -24.56
C SER A 610 -6.48 4.88 -23.64
N PHE A 611 -6.44 5.54 -22.48
CA PHE A 611 -5.30 5.55 -21.56
C PHE A 611 -5.70 4.94 -20.21
N LEU A 612 -5.38 3.66 -20.01
CA LEU A 612 -5.69 2.89 -18.81
C LEU A 612 -4.44 2.30 -18.14
N GLY A 613 -3.32 3.02 -18.24
CA GLY A 613 -2.10 2.71 -17.50
C GLY A 613 -1.21 1.68 -18.19
N ARG A 614 -1.39 1.43 -19.49
CA ARG A 614 -0.56 0.50 -20.28
C ARG A 614 0.06 1.14 -21.51
N GLU A 615 -0.28 2.39 -21.79
CA GLU A 615 0.10 3.05 -23.03
C GLU A 615 1.52 3.62 -22.92
N LEU A 616 2.26 3.52 -24.01
CA LEU A 616 3.57 4.13 -24.18
C LEU A 616 3.45 5.18 -25.29
N VAL A 617 3.82 6.43 -25.02
CA VAL A 617 3.71 7.52 -25.99
C VAL A 617 5.07 8.17 -26.17
N LEU A 618 5.60 8.13 -27.39
CA LEU A 618 6.80 8.85 -27.79
C LEU A 618 6.41 10.25 -28.24
N ILE A 619 6.93 11.28 -27.56
CA ILE A 619 6.81 12.68 -27.94
C ILE A 619 8.12 13.09 -28.63
N ARG A 620 8.01 13.58 -29.86
CA ARG A 620 9.15 14.06 -30.67
C ARG A 620 8.95 15.51 -31.07
N ARG A 621 10.02 16.30 -30.98
CA ARG A 621 10.06 17.66 -31.53
C ARG A 621 10.39 17.61 -33.03
N GLN A 622 9.62 18.33 -33.84
CA GLN A 622 9.86 18.52 -35.26
C GLN A 622 10.74 19.76 -35.51
N ALA A 623 11.35 19.82 -36.69
CA ALA A 623 12.23 20.93 -37.10
C ALA A 623 11.52 22.30 -37.15
N ASP A 624 10.20 22.30 -37.36
CA ASP A 624 9.35 23.51 -37.34
C ASP A 624 8.94 23.93 -35.91
N GLY A 625 9.43 23.24 -34.88
CA GLY A 625 9.10 23.49 -33.48
C GLY A 625 7.82 22.82 -32.99
N LYS A 626 7.05 22.15 -33.86
CA LYS A 626 5.87 21.38 -33.45
C LYS A 626 6.25 20.11 -32.73
N ARG A 627 5.31 19.57 -31.96
CA ARG A 627 5.44 18.28 -31.28
C ARG A 627 4.52 17.27 -31.94
N ILE A 628 5.06 16.09 -32.23
CA ILE A 628 4.28 14.92 -32.64
C ILE A 628 4.34 13.89 -31.53
N ALA A 629 3.24 13.18 -31.33
CA ALA A 629 3.17 12.11 -30.36
C ALA A 629 2.68 10.82 -31.03
N LYS A 630 3.42 9.74 -30.81
CA LYS A 630 3.22 8.43 -31.42
C LYS A 630 3.01 7.38 -30.35
N VAL A 631 1.92 6.62 -30.45
CA VAL A 631 1.67 5.49 -29.55
C VAL A 631 2.57 4.33 -29.96
N LEU A 632 3.38 3.85 -29.02
CA LEU A 632 4.31 2.75 -29.26
C LEU A 632 3.62 1.40 -29.11
N ARG A 633 3.98 0.46 -29.97
CA ARG A 633 3.47 -0.93 -29.94
C ARG A 633 4.59 -1.94 -29.95
N PRO A 634 4.55 -2.98 -29.10
CA PRO A 634 5.52 -4.06 -29.19
C PRO A 634 5.37 -4.83 -30.51
N LYS A 635 6.45 -4.98 -31.27
CA LYS A 635 6.49 -5.74 -32.54
C LYS A 635 6.06 -7.19 -32.39
N ASP A 636 6.59 -7.87 -31.37
CA ASP A 636 6.56 -9.34 -31.31
C ASP A 636 5.39 -9.89 -30.46
N LYS A 637 4.90 -9.10 -29.50
CA LYS A 637 3.85 -9.52 -28.54
C LYS A 637 3.02 -8.30 -28.09
N PRO A 638 1.83 -8.05 -28.66
CA PRO A 638 0.98 -6.91 -28.30
C PRO A 638 0.63 -6.81 -26.80
N MET A 639 0.61 -7.94 -26.09
CA MET A 639 0.36 -8.00 -24.65
C MET A 639 1.58 -7.72 -23.76
N ALA A 640 2.77 -7.48 -24.33
CA ALA A 640 4.03 -7.35 -23.59
C ALA A 640 4.28 -5.97 -22.95
N VAL A 641 3.30 -5.07 -22.95
CA VAL A 641 3.44 -3.77 -22.27
C VAL A 641 3.04 -3.89 -20.80
N PRO A 642 3.88 -3.41 -19.86
CA PRO A 642 3.61 -3.49 -18.43
C PRO A 642 2.37 -2.72 -18.01
N PHE A 643 1.85 -3.06 -16.85
CA PHE A 643 0.88 -2.24 -16.15
C PHE A 643 1.57 -1.18 -15.29
N MET A 644 1.54 0.06 -15.76
CA MET A 644 2.44 1.14 -15.33
C MET A 644 1.85 2.07 -14.24
N VAL A 645 0.80 1.65 -13.54
CA VAL A 645 0.27 2.41 -12.39
C VAL A 645 1.26 2.37 -11.23
N GLY A 646 1.88 3.51 -10.94
CA GLY A 646 2.93 3.62 -9.93
C GLY A 646 4.21 2.85 -10.28
N CYS A 647 4.56 2.73 -11.56
CA CYS A 647 5.84 2.15 -11.96
C CYS A 647 7.01 3.14 -11.77
N GLY A 648 8.22 2.59 -11.60
CA GLY A 648 9.47 3.33 -11.77
C GLY A 648 9.90 3.27 -13.24
N ALA A 649 10.38 4.39 -13.79
CA ALA A 649 10.85 4.48 -15.17
C ALA A 649 12.18 5.26 -15.20
N VAL A 650 13.19 4.71 -15.91
CA VAL A 650 14.54 5.30 -15.96
C VAL A 650 15.24 4.98 -17.27
N THR A 651 16.10 5.87 -17.76
CA THR A 651 17.01 5.60 -18.88
C THR A 651 18.24 4.79 -18.44
N SER A 652 18.71 3.93 -19.33
CA SER A 652 19.98 3.20 -19.23
C SER A 652 20.73 3.26 -20.55
N SER A 653 21.95 2.70 -20.60
CA SER A 653 22.71 2.56 -21.85
C SER A 653 22.02 1.68 -22.90
N THR A 654 21.01 0.89 -22.51
CA THR A 654 20.35 -0.09 -23.39
C THR A 654 18.92 0.30 -23.77
N GLY A 655 18.43 1.46 -23.31
CA GLY A 655 17.10 1.99 -23.60
C GLY A 655 16.39 2.52 -22.35
N VAL A 656 15.05 2.43 -22.33
CA VAL A 656 14.24 2.77 -21.16
C VAL A 656 13.89 1.52 -20.38
N LEU A 657 14.07 1.56 -19.07
CA LEU A 657 13.72 0.49 -18.14
C LEU A 657 12.46 0.85 -17.35
N LEU A 658 11.54 -0.09 -17.23
CA LEU A 658 10.34 0.01 -16.39
C LEU A 658 10.34 -1.09 -15.35
N VAL A 659 10.04 -0.74 -14.10
CA VAL A 659 10.05 -1.68 -12.97
C VAL A 659 8.90 -1.41 -12.01
N GLY A 660 8.27 -2.49 -11.55
CA GLY A 660 7.13 -2.47 -10.64
C GLY A 660 5.88 -1.80 -11.23
N GLY A 661 4.96 -1.49 -10.33
CA GLY A 661 3.61 -1.06 -10.66
C GLY A 661 2.56 -2.08 -10.23
N GLY A 662 1.30 -1.65 -10.21
CA GLY A 662 0.20 -2.51 -9.79
C GLY A 662 -1.02 -1.75 -9.31
N ALA A 663 -2.14 -2.46 -9.24
CA ALA A 663 -3.41 -1.94 -8.76
C ALA A 663 -4.05 -2.86 -7.72
N THR A 664 -4.70 -2.32 -6.70
CA THR A 664 -5.57 -3.06 -5.77
C THR A 664 -6.87 -3.52 -6.44
N CYS A 665 -7.17 -2.98 -7.63
CA CYS A 665 -8.33 -3.31 -8.44
C CYS A 665 -9.62 -3.26 -7.60
N PHE A 666 -9.84 -2.10 -6.96
CA PHE A 666 -10.96 -1.87 -6.06
C PHE A 666 -10.95 -2.85 -4.88
N SER A 667 -12.00 -3.65 -4.68
CA SER A 667 -12.09 -4.68 -3.63
C SER A 667 -11.83 -6.10 -4.15
N MET A 668 -11.38 -6.26 -5.40
CA MET A 668 -11.38 -7.56 -6.09
C MET A 668 -10.06 -8.33 -5.96
N GLY A 669 -8.99 -7.65 -5.54
CA GLY A 669 -7.67 -8.23 -5.28
C GLY A 669 -6.56 -7.46 -5.98
N THR A 670 -5.34 -7.56 -5.48
CA THR A 670 -4.23 -6.77 -6.01
C THR A 670 -3.56 -7.44 -7.21
N PHE A 671 -3.56 -6.74 -8.35
CA PHE A 671 -2.66 -7.00 -9.47
C PHE A 671 -1.30 -6.36 -9.20
N TRP A 672 -0.24 -7.12 -9.42
CA TRP A 672 1.13 -6.66 -9.29
C TRP A 672 1.85 -6.86 -10.61
N GLU A 673 2.54 -5.82 -11.09
CA GLU A 673 3.49 -5.97 -12.16
C GLU A 673 4.78 -6.57 -11.60
N ALA A 674 5.15 -7.75 -12.12
CA ALA A 674 6.27 -8.53 -11.63
C ALA A 674 7.46 -8.53 -12.59
N GLY A 675 7.25 -8.10 -13.84
CA GLY A 675 8.32 -8.00 -14.83
C GLY A 675 9.17 -6.73 -14.67
N VAL A 676 10.42 -6.83 -15.13
CA VAL A 676 11.23 -5.68 -15.52
C VAL A 676 11.20 -5.60 -17.04
N TYR A 677 10.95 -4.41 -17.58
CA TYR A 677 10.78 -4.23 -19.03
C TYR A 677 11.87 -3.32 -19.56
N SER A 678 12.47 -3.71 -20.69
CA SER A 678 13.40 -2.87 -21.43
C SER A 678 12.79 -2.50 -22.79
N ILE A 679 12.80 -1.21 -23.09
CA ILE A 679 12.22 -0.63 -24.31
C ILE A 679 13.35 -0.02 -25.12
N LYS A 680 13.55 -0.51 -26.34
CA LYS A 680 14.49 0.06 -27.32
C LYS A 680 13.76 0.96 -28.30
N ILE A 681 14.16 2.23 -28.36
CA ILE A 681 13.51 3.25 -29.18
C ILE A 681 14.25 3.38 -30.51
N PRO A 682 13.54 3.33 -31.67
CA PRO A 682 14.18 3.46 -32.98
C PRO A 682 14.80 4.86 -33.19
N GLY A 683 16.09 4.91 -33.55
CA GLY A 683 16.78 6.15 -33.93
C GLY A 683 17.57 6.85 -32.81
N ALA A 684 17.67 6.26 -31.61
CA ALA A 684 18.72 6.64 -30.67
C ALA A 684 20.04 6.03 -31.16
N GLU A 685 20.99 6.88 -31.59
CA GLU A 685 22.31 6.43 -32.04
C GLU A 685 23.02 5.69 -30.91
N SER A 686 23.08 4.37 -31.02
CA SER A 686 24.06 3.55 -30.31
C SER A 686 24.57 2.52 -31.30
N ASP A 687 25.86 2.62 -31.60
CA ASP A 687 26.63 1.81 -32.55
C ASP A 687 26.15 0.35 -32.64
N GLU A 688 25.81 -0.09 -33.86
CA GLU A 688 25.59 -1.50 -34.20
C GLU A 688 26.89 -2.34 -34.14
N HIS A 689 27.99 -1.82 -33.59
CA HIS A 689 29.31 -2.44 -33.63
C HIS A 689 29.84 -2.70 -32.22
N SER A 690 29.27 -3.69 -31.52
CA SER A 690 29.94 -4.55 -30.52
C SER A 690 28.90 -5.23 -29.62
N ILE A 691 28.32 -6.37 -30.02
CA ILE A 691 27.74 -7.30 -29.05
C ILE A 691 28.05 -8.74 -29.44
N ASN A 692 29.00 -9.33 -28.69
CA ASN A 692 29.20 -10.77 -28.54
C ASN A 692 27.86 -11.49 -28.30
N HIS A 693 27.71 -12.69 -28.88
CA HIS A 693 26.54 -13.58 -28.76
C HIS A 693 26.30 -14.18 -27.35
N GLY A 694 26.32 -13.37 -26.29
CA GLY A 694 25.90 -13.74 -24.93
C GLY A 694 24.75 -12.84 -24.46
N LYS A 695 23.65 -13.42 -23.96
CA LYS A 695 22.45 -12.69 -23.51
C LYS A 695 22.80 -11.66 -22.41
N PRO A 696 22.55 -10.35 -22.58
CA PRO A 696 22.49 -9.44 -21.44
C PRO A 696 21.10 -9.61 -20.81
N ALA A 697 20.97 -10.55 -19.87
CA ALA A 697 19.74 -10.68 -19.09
C ALA A 697 19.79 -9.65 -17.94
N ILE A 698 18.75 -8.80 -17.83
CA ILE A 698 18.52 -8.05 -16.60
C ILE A 698 18.18 -9.08 -15.52
N GLU A 699 19.00 -9.15 -14.49
CA GLU A 699 18.89 -10.15 -13.43
C GLU A 699 18.70 -9.47 -12.08
N TYR A 700 17.70 -9.94 -11.32
CA TYR A 700 17.52 -9.52 -9.94
C TYR A 700 18.64 -10.09 -9.09
N SER A 701 19.33 -9.22 -8.36
CA SER A 701 20.46 -9.58 -7.51
C SER A 701 19.99 -9.83 -6.07
N GLU A 702 19.47 -8.80 -5.41
CA GLU A 702 19.03 -8.90 -4.01
C GLU A 702 18.10 -7.73 -3.63
N THR A 703 17.54 -7.83 -2.41
CA THR A 703 16.81 -6.75 -1.74
C THR A 703 17.58 -6.35 -0.49
N ARG A 704 17.92 -5.07 -0.34
CA ARG A 704 18.59 -4.55 0.86
C ARG A 704 17.71 -3.58 1.61
N ARG A 705 17.62 -3.75 2.93
CA ARG A 705 16.84 -2.86 3.81
C ARG A 705 17.64 -1.59 4.12
N VAL A 706 16.95 -0.46 4.18
CA VAL A 706 17.48 0.84 4.58
C VAL A 706 17.12 1.08 6.03
N VAL A 707 18.12 1.39 6.85
CA VAL A 707 17.92 1.82 8.23
C VAL A 707 17.75 3.34 8.25
N SER A 708 16.56 3.82 8.63
CA SER A 708 16.28 5.25 8.75
C SER A 708 16.93 5.82 10.01
N THR A 709 17.60 6.96 9.90
CA THR A 709 17.84 7.83 11.08
C THR A 709 16.52 8.47 11.49
N GLY A 710 16.20 8.47 12.79
CA GLY A 710 15.05 9.18 13.33
C GLY A 710 15.43 10.61 13.71
N GLY A 711 14.90 11.60 13.00
CA GLY A 711 14.94 13.03 13.37
C GLY A 711 16.33 13.71 13.34
N PRO A 712 16.37 15.05 13.31
CA PRO A 712 17.62 15.78 13.47
C PRO A 712 18.07 15.61 14.91
N SER A 713 19.19 14.92 15.15
CA SER A 713 20.00 15.24 16.31
C SER A 713 20.42 16.70 16.16
N ASP A 714 20.00 17.54 17.11
CA ASP A 714 20.61 18.86 17.26
C ASP A 714 22.13 18.66 17.29
N PRO A 715 22.91 19.30 16.41
CA PRO A 715 24.36 19.34 16.55
C PRO A 715 24.71 20.35 17.66
N ALA A 716 24.10 20.19 18.83
CA ALA A 716 24.50 20.86 20.04
C ALA A 716 25.66 20.05 20.64
N LYS A 717 26.87 20.47 20.25
CA LYS A 717 28.12 20.34 21.01
C LYS A 717 28.15 19.21 22.06
N THR A 718 28.69 18.06 21.69
CA THR A 718 29.46 17.26 22.63
C THR A 718 30.85 17.08 22.04
N HIS A 719 31.82 17.73 22.69
CA HIS A 719 33.22 17.40 22.52
C HIS A 719 33.39 15.89 22.78
N GLY A 720 34.22 15.23 21.96
CA GLY A 720 34.48 13.81 22.10
C GLY A 720 35.09 13.50 23.45
N GLU A 721 34.31 12.90 24.34
CA GLU A 721 34.85 12.14 25.46
C GLU A 721 35.12 10.72 24.95
N ASP A 722 36.32 10.21 25.23
CA ASP A 722 36.70 8.84 24.92
C ASP A 722 35.82 7.87 25.72
N VAL A 723 35.28 6.85 25.05
CA VAL A 723 34.45 5.82 25.66
C VAL A 723 35.32 4.98 26.59
N THR A 724 35.09 5.07 27.90
CA THR A 724 35.83 4.28 28.89
C THR A 724 35.04 3.00 29.21
N ILE A 725 35.67 1.85 29.01
CA ILE A 725 35.07 0.54 29.33
C ILE A 725 35.30 0.22 30.80
N THR A 726 34.22 -0.05 31.55
CA THR A 726 34.29 -0.53 32.93
C THR A 726 34.34 -2.05 32.94
N GLN A 727 35.27 -2.65 33.69
CA GLN A 727 35.28 -4.11 33.83
C GLN A 727 34.18 -4.55 34.80
N VAL A 728 33.40 -5.56 34.43
CA VAL A 728 32.40 -6.16 35.32
C VAL A 728 33.12 -6.79 36.52
N PRO A 729 32.76 -6.43 37.76
CA PRO A 729 33.44 -6.94 38.96
C PRO A 729 33.17 -8.44 39.12
N ARG A 730 34.18 -9.14 39.64
CA ARG A 730 34.12 -10.58 39.97
C ARG A 730 34.03 -10.72 41.48
N ILE A 731 33.05 -11.49 41.97
CA ILE A 731 32.77 -11.68 43.39
C ILE A 731 32.48 -13.15 43.71
N ARG A 732 32.60 -13.52 44.99
CA ARG A 732 32.14 -14.80 45.53
C ARG A 732 30.93 -14.57 46.41
N LEU A 733 29.97 -15.49 46.34
CA LEU A 733 28.81 -15.45 47.24
C LEU A 733 29.15 -16.19 48.54
N GLY A 734 28.85 -15.57 49.67
CA GLY A 734 29.13 -16.14 50.98
C GLY A 734 28.70 -15.22 52.13
N PRO A 735 28.58 -15.72 53.36
CA PRO A 735 28.15 -14.92 54.51
C PRO A 735 29.07 -13.74 54.86
N GLU A 736 30.35 -13.81 54.45
CA GLU A 736 31.38 -12.79 54.72
C GLU A 736 31.64 -11.84 53.55
N ASP A 737 31.14 -12.14 52.34
CA ASP A 737 31.38 -11.38 51.12
C ASP A 737 30.13 -10.60 50.68
N ALA A 738 29.24 -11.23 49.91
CA ALA A 738 27.97 -10.68 49.48
C ALA A 738 26.92 -11.79 49.33
N THR A 739 25.67 -11.47 49.61
CA THR A 739 24.52 -12.34 49.34
C THR A 739 23.93 -12.07 47.95
N PHE A 740 23.24 -13.04 47.36
CA PHE A 740 22.61 -12.82 46.06
C PHE A 740 21.49 -11.76 46.11
N ASP A 741 20.79 -11.63 47.25
CA ASP A 741 19.78 -10.59 47.41
C ASP A 741 20.39 -9.17 47.42
N GLU A 742 21.61 -9.00 47.97
CA GLU A 742 22.35 -7.73 47.85
C GLU A 742 22.76 -7.43 46.41
N VAL A 743 23.16 -8.45 45.64
CA VAL A 743 23.46 -8.32 44.21
C VAL A 743 22.22 -7.88 43.42
N LEU A 744 21.05 -8.44 43.73
CA LEU A 744 19.77 -8.02 43.13
C LEU A 744 19.44 -6.56 43.45
N LEU A 745 19.68 -6.14 44.70
CA LEU A 745 19.42 -4.77 45.15
C LEU A 745 20.36 -3.74 44.50
N ASP A 746 21.64 -4.07 44.26
CA ASP A 746 22.59 -3.15 43.59
C ASP A 746 22.29 -2.99 42.10
N ALA A 747 21.57 -3.95 41.49
CA ALA A 747 21.09 -3.90 40.10
C ALA A 747 22.18 -3.60 39.04
N LYS A 748 23.41 -4.05 39.29
CA LYS A 748 24.57 -3.96 38.38
C LYS A 748 25.05 -5.35 37.96
N PRO A 749 25.66 -5.49 36.78
CA PRO A 749 26.23 -6.75 36.35
C PRO A 749 27.42 -7.12 37.24
N VAL A 750 27.49 -8.41 37.61
CA VAL A 750 28.60 -8.99 38.37
C VAL A 750 28.88 -10.41 37.86
N ILE A 751 30.13 -10.84 37.89
CA ILE A 751 30.51 -12.23 37.62
C ILE A 751 30.68 -12.94 38.96
N LEU A 752 29.92 -14.01 39.16
CA LEU A 752 29.96 -14.85 40.35
C LEU A 752 30.90 -16.03 40.10
N GLU A 753 31.88 -16.20 40.98
CA GLU A 753 32.90 -17.24 40.90
C GLU A 753 32.77 -18.28 42.02
N GLY A 754 33.30 -19.48 41.78
CA GLY A 754 33.42 -20.52 42.80
C GLY A 754 32.10 -21.23 43.14
N LEU A 755 31.05 -21.00 42.36
CA LEU A 755 29.76 -21.66 42.52
C LEU A 755 29.80 -23.12 42.05
N ASN A 756 29.14 -24.01 42.79
CA ASN A 756 29.01 -25.42 42.40
C ASN A 756 27.89 -25.61 41.37
N LEU A 757 28.26 -25.61 40.09
CA LEU A 757 27.35 -25.78 38.95
C LEU A 757 27.05 -27.25 38.61
N GLY A 758 27.53 -28.20 39.41
CA GLY A 758 27.46 -29.62 39.09
C GLY A 758 28.56 -30.09 38.13
N ALA A 759 28.39 -31.29 37.58
CA ALA A 759 29.37 -31.92 36.69
C ALA A 759 29.37 -31.37 35.24
N CYS A 760 28.51 -30.39 34.92
CA CYS A 760 28.34 -29.89 33.55
C CYS A 760 29.61 -29.25 32.98
N VAL A 761 30.37 -28.52 33.80
CA VAL A 761 31.60 -27.83 33.38
C VAL A 761 32.66 -28.82 32.91
N GLU A 762 32.76 -29.98 33.57
CA GLU A 762 33.70 -31.05 33.21
C GLU A 762 33.18 -31.94 32.08
N LYS A 763 31.89 -32.29 32.11
CA LYS A 763 31.34 -33.34 31.25
C LYS A 763 30.82 -32.86 29.91
N TRP A 764 30.33 -31.62 29.78
CA TRP A 764 29.64 -31.14 28.56
C TRP A 764 30.61 -30.83 27.42
N THR A 765 31.33 -31.87 27.00
CA THR A 765 32.06 -31.91 25.74
C THR A 765 31.07 -32.08 24.58
N PRO A 766 31.42 -31.67 23.34
CA PRO A 766 30.58 -31.85 22.17
C PRO A 766 30.08 -33.29 21.99
N GLN A 767 30.96 -34.29 22.16
CA GLN A 767 30.63 -35.70 22.05
C GLN A 767 29.65 -36.15 23.14
N TYR A 768 29.89 -35.75 24.39
CA TYR A 768 29.00 -36.07 25.50
C TYR A 768 27.62 -35.44 25.33
N MET A 769 27.55 -34.19 24.88
CA MET A 769 26.29 -33.51 24.63
C MET A 769 25.48 -34.22 23.55
N VAL A 770 26.12 -34.63 22.45
CA VAL A 770 25.45 -35.41 21.38
C VAL A 770 24.96 -36.77 21.91
N GLU A 771 25.74 -37.46 22.74
CA GLU A 771 25.32 -38.73 23.37
C GLU A 771 24.11 -38.54 24.30
N LYS A 772 24.09 -37.47 25.11
CA LYS A 772 23.01 -37.24 26.08
C LYS A 772 21.75 -36.65 25.47
N VAL A 773 21.86 -35.79 24.47
CA VAL A 773 20.71 -35.22 23.76
C VAL A 773 20.16 -36.23 22.74
N GLY A 774 21.03 -36.96 22.06
CA GLY A 774 20.71 -37.85 20.95
C GLY A 774 21.04 -37.19 19.62
N ASP A 775 21.77 -37.91 18.76
CA ASP A 775 22.30 -37.40 17.48
C ASP A 775 21.20 -36.87 16.55
N ASP A 776 20.10 -37.63 16.44
CA ASP A 776 18.96 -37.35 15.56
C ASP A 776 17.94 -36.35 16.13
N THR A 777 18.17 -35.79 17.33
CA THR A 777 17.24 -34.83 17.94
C THR A 777 17.15 -33.57 17.10
N GLU A 778 15.97 -33.24 16.56
CA GLU A 778 15.78 -32.03 15.78
C GLU A 778 15.86 -30.77 16.65
N VAL A 779 16.67 -29.80 16.21
CA VAL A 779 16.78 -28.48 16.84
C VAL A 779 16.79 -27.38 15.78
N VAL A 780 16.34 -26.19 16.16
CA VAL A 780 16.34 -25.01 15.29
C VAL A 780 17.46 -24.05 15.72
N VAL A 781 18.33 -23.67 14.79
CA VAL A 781 19.40 -22.69 15.01
C VAL A 781 19.22 -21.47 14.12
N HIS A 782 19.76 -20.34 14.57
CA HIS A 782 19.97 -19.18 13.72
C HIS A 782 21.31 -19.37 13.00
N GLN A 783 21.29 -19.46 11.67
CA GLN A 783 22.49 -19.54 10.85
C GLN A 783 22.75 -18.19 10.19
N CYS A 784 23.88 -17.58 10.51
CA CYS A 784 24.29 -16.30 9.92
C CYS A 784 24.61 -16.47 8.44
N HIS A 785 24.24 -15.48 7.61
CA HIS A 785 24.61 -15.47 6.21
C HIS A 785 26.14 -15.42 6.03
N ARG A 786 26.63 -15.99 4.91
CA ARG A 786 28.07 -16.23 4.68
C ARG A 786 28.91 -14.95 4.63
N ASP A 787 28.30 -13.84 4.26
CA ASP A 787 28.89 -12.51 4.12
C ASP A 787 28.97 -11.72 5.44
N SER A 788 28.47 -12.29 6.56
CA SER A 788 28.48 -11.60 7.85
C SER A 788 29.03 -12.45 8.99
N GLU A 789 29.69 -11.78 9.94
CA GLU A 789 30.24 -12.37 11.17
C GLU A 789 29.35 -12.12 12.40
N ARG A 790 28.24 -11.40 12.19
CA ARG A 790 27.30 -11.00 13.22
C ARG A 790 25.88 -11.26 12.78
N MET A 791 25.00 -11.54 13.72
CA MET A 791 23.57 -11.51 13.47
C MET A 791 23.02 -10.12 13.81
N ASP A 792 22.06 -9.66 13.02
CA ASP A 792 21.28 -8.45 13.23
C ASP A 792 19.80 -8.78 13.02
N PHE A 793 19.03 -8.62 14.08
CA PHE A 793 17.61 -8.95 14.10
C PHE A 793 16.77 -8.02 13.21
N ASN A 794 17.20 -6.77 13.01
CA ASN A 794 16.45 -5.79 12.22
C ASN A 794 16.65 -6.00 10.72
N SER A 795 17.88 -6.27 10.27
CA SER A 795 18.16 -6.61 8.87
C SER A 795 17.84 -8.06 8.52
N LYS A 796 17.69 -8.94 9.53
CA LYS A 796 17.45 -10.39 9.38
C LYS A 796 18.50 -11.06 8.49
N ASN A 797 19.77 -10.79 8.76
CA ASN A 797 20.91 -11.37 8.04
C ASN A 797 21.25 -12.83 8.47
N PHE A 798 20.23 -13.58 8.89
CA PHE A 798 20.33 -14.98 9.31
C PHE A 798 19.05 -15.72 8.95
N GLU A 799 19.14 -17.04 8.84
CA GLU A 799 18.03 -17.93 8.58
C GLU A 799 17.81 -18.93 9.73
N TYR A 800 16.58 -19.43 9.86
CA TYR A 800 16.25 -20.49 10.82
C TYR A 800 16.46 -21.85 10.16
N VAL A 801 17.37 -22.64 10.69
CA VAL A 801 17.73 -23.96 10.15
C VAL A 801 17.36 -25.03 11.15
N SER A 802 16.50 -25.97 10.72
CA SER A 802 16.18 -27.19 11.45
C SER A 802 17.11 -28.30 10.99
N ASP A 803 17.86 -28.90 11.91
CA ASP A 803 18.74 -30.03 11.63
C ASP A 803 18.93 -30.87 12.90
N SER A 804 19.59 -32.03 12.78
CA SER A 804 19.87 -32.88 13.93
C SER A 804 20.93 -32.25 14.85
N PHE A 805 20.75 -32.43 16.16
CA PHE A 805 21.63 -31.87 17.18
C PHE A 805 23.10 -32.28 16.96
N GLY A 806 23.34 -33.54 16.58
CA GLY A 806 24.68 -34.04 16.23
C GLY A 806 25.33 -33.26 15.08
N LYS A 807 24.59 -33.04 13.99
CA LYS A 807 25.08 -32.27 12.83
C LYS A 807 25.34 -30.81 13.19
N ILE A 808 24.48 -30.18 13.97
CA ILE A 808 24.65 -28.79 14.42
C ILE A 808 25.93 -28.65 15.25
N ILE A 809 26.16 -29.54 16.22
CA ILE A 809 27.37 -29.52 17.05
C ILE A 809 28.62 -29.69 16.19
N ASN A 810 28.63 -30.66 15.27
CA ASN A 810 29.76 -30.88 14.35
C ASN A 810 30.05 -29.66 13.45
N LYS A 811 29.00 -29.00 12.93
CA LYS A 811 29.12 -27.78 12.14
C LYS A 811 29.71 -26.62 12.96
N MET A 812 29.23 -26.42 14.19
CA MET A 812 29.76 -25.37 15.08
C MET A 812 31.24 -25.63 15.46
N GLN A 813 31.62 -26.88 15.75
CA GLN A 813 33.02 -27.25 15.99
C GLN A 813 33.92 -26.98 14.77
N SER A 814 33.36 -27.13 13.57
CA SER A 814 34.03 -26.83 12.29
C SER A 814 34.06 -25.33 11.97
N GLY A 815 33.56 -24.47 12.87
CA GLY A 815 33.59 -23.01 12.75
C GLY A 815 32.36 -22.39 12.08
N ALA A 816 31.24 -23.13 11.98
CA ALA A 816 30.00 -22.56 11.46
C ALA A 816 29.50 -21.38 12.31
N ARG A 817 28.99 -20.35 11.64
CA ARG A 817 28.41 -19.15 12.26
C ARG A 817 26.95 -19.39 12.62
N MET A 818 26.74 -20.14 13.70
CA MET A 818 25.41 -20.59 14.12
C MET A 818 25.14 -20.28 15.59
N TYR A 819 23.88 -20.10 15.95
CA TYR A 819 23.43 -19.86 17.31
C TYR A 819 22.16 -20.63 17.64
N LEU A 820 22.28 -21.57 18.57
CA LEU A 820 21.18 -22.30 19.19
C LEU A 820 20.68 -21.55 20.42
N ARG A 821 19.37 -21.27 20.44
CA ARG A 821 18.58 -20.95 21.62
C ARG A 821 17.56 -22.08 21.76
N SER A 822 17.61 -22.86 22.83
CA SER A 822 16.63 -23.93 22.99
C SER A 822 15.21 -23.40 23.17
N LEU A 823 14.25 -24.18 22.69
CA LEU A 823 12.82 -23.97 22.86
C LEU A 823 12.23 -25.14 23.64
N SER A 824 11.01 -24.95 24.19
CA SER A 824 10.29 -26.06 24.79
C SER A 824 10.07 -27.17 23.76
N ARG A 825 10.41 -28.41 24.12
CA ARG A 825 10.23 -29.58 23.24
C ARG A 825 8.76 -29.86 22.96
N ASP A 826 7.92 -29.75 23.98
CA ASP A 826 6.52 -30.15 23.90
C ASP A 826 5.64 -29.03 23.30
N LYS A 827 5.94 -27.75 23.63
CA LYS A 827 5.17 -26.58 23.13
C LYS A 827 6.07 -25.37 22.84
N PRO A 828 6.87 -25.38 21.75
CA PRO A 828 7.84 -24.32 21.42
C PRO A 828 7.29 -22.89 21.35
N SER A 829 5.99 -22.74 21.03
CA SER A 829 5.28 -21.45 20.92
C SER A 829 4.30 -21.18 22.05
N GLY A 830 4.24 -22.07 23.05
CA GLY A 830 3.23 -22.07 24.10
C GLY A 830 3.77 -21.94 25.52
N VAL A 831 4.96 -22.47 25.79
CA VAL A 831 5.57 -22.44 27.13
C VAL A 831 7.07 -22.11 27.06
N PRO A 832 7.63 -21.39 28.05
CA PRO A 832 9.06 -21.11 28.11
C PRO A 832 9.90 -22.40 28.18
N ALA A 833 11.14 -22.32 27.69
CA ALA A 833 12.08 -23.45 27.74
C ALA A 833 12.58 -23.68 29.17
N ILE A 834 12.64 -24.94 29.58
CA ILE A 834 13.13 -25.38 30.89
C ILE A 834 14.07 -26.55 30.65
N LEU A 835 15.36 -26.37 30.95
CA LEU A 835 16.44 -27.32 30.72
C LEU A 835 16.10 -28.73 31.23
N GLU A 836 15.50 -28.82 32.41
CA GLU A 836 15.08 -30.07 33.06
C GLU A 836 14.01 -30.82 32.25
N ASN A 837 13.12 -30.10 31.57
CA ASN A 837 12.05 -30.68 30.76
C ASN A 837 12.53 -31.00 29.34
N ASP A 838 13.31 -30.09 28.76
CA ASP A 838 13.68 -30.12 27.35
C ASP A 838 14.92 -30.99 27.10
N PHE A 839 15.87 -31.02 28.05
CA PHE A 839 17.10 -31.81 28.00
C PHE A 839 17.36 -32.56 29.32
N PRO A 840 16.44 -33.46 29.76
CA PRO A 840 16.47 -34.08 31.09
C PRO A 840 17.73 -34.90 31.37
N ARG A 841 18.42 -35.40 30.34
CA ARG A 841 19.67 -36.14 30.50
C ARG A 841 20.87 -35.22 30.75
N LEU A 842 20.91 -34.06 30.11
CA LEU A 842 21.94 -33.03 30.37
C LEU A 842 21.69 -32.31 31.69
N ALA A 843 20.43 -32.02 32.01
CA ALA A 843 20.05 -31.33 33.23
C ALA A 843 20.53 -32.03 34.52
N LYS A 844 20.75 -33.35 34.50
CA LYS A 844 21.32 -34.10 35.63
C LYS A 844 22.73 -33.67 36.02
N ASP A 845 23.49 -33.10 35.08
CA ASP A 845 24.85 -32.64 35.32
C ASP A 845 24.90 -31.14 35.69
N PHE A 846 23.81 -30.38 35.47
CA PHE A 846 23.73 -28.95 35.75
C PHE A 846 22.99 -28.70 37.08
N CYS A 847 23.58 -27.90 37.96
CA CYS A 847 22.96 -27.48 39.20
C CYS A 847 22.90 -25.96 39.26
N LEU A 848 21.71 -25.41 39.54
CA LEU A 848 21.60 -24.03 40.00
C LEU A 848 21.93 -23.99 41.50
N PRO A 849 23.04 -23.33 41.91
CA PRO A 849 23.55 -23.36 43.28
C PRO A 849 22.52 -22.85 44.31
N PRO A 850 22.53 -23.36 45.56
CA PRO A 850 21.65 -22.89 46.64
C PRO A 850 21.74 -21.39 46.91
N GLU A 851 22.91 -20.80 46.72
CA GLU A 851 23.19 -19.36 46.85
C GLU A 851 22.32 -18.53 45.90
N LEU A 852 21.89 -19.10 44.78
CA LEU A 852 20.97 -18.51 43.80
C LEU A 852 19.50 -18.96 44.04
N GLY A 853 19.16 -19.33 45.26
CA GLY A 853 17.84 -19.87 45.63
C GLY A 853 16.66 -18.95 45.29
N HIS A 854 16.89 -17.63 45.23
CA HIS A 854 15.92 -16.65 44.75
C HIS A 854 15.44 -16.96 43.31
N ILE A 855 16.38 -17.26 42.42
CA ILE A 855 16.10 -17.57 41.01
C ILE A 855 15.20 -18.80 40.89
N ARG A 856 15.44 -19.84 41.71
CA ARG A 856 14.63 -21.06 41.70
C ARG A 856 13.18 -20.79 42.09
N LYS A 857 12.93 -19.89 43.04
CA LYS A 857 11.57 -19.51 43.47
C LYS A 857 10.83 -18.71 42.40
N ASN A 858 11.55 -17.88 41.65
CA ASN A 858 11.01 -16.95 40.66
C ASN A 858 11.31 -17.35 39.21
N LEU A 859 11.60 -18.64 38.96
CA LEU A 859 12.07 -19.12 37.67
C LEU A 859 11.05 -18.84 36.56
N PHE A 860 11.52 -18.24 35.47
CA PHE A 860 10.75 -18.07 34.24
C PHE A 860 11.19 -19.04 33.14
N SER A 861 12.50 -19.16 32.88
CA SER A 861 13.04 -20.11 31.90
C SER A 861 14.50 -20.46 32.18
N SER A 862 14.93 -21.65 31.77
CA SER A 862 16.33 -22.12 31.81
C SER A 862 16.75 -22.60 30.41
N VAL A 863 17.44 -21.75 29.68
CA VAL A 863 17.64 -21.87 28.22
C VAL A 863 19.05 -22.37 27.89
N LEU A 864 19.16 -23.51 27.20
CA LEU A 864 20.42 -23.97 26.64
C LEU A 864 20.82 -23.08 25.45
N ARG A 865 22.02 -22.50 25.54
CA ARG A 865 22.64 -21.68 24.48
C ARG A 865 23.89 -22.38 23.96
N VAL A 866 23.96 -22.57 22.64
CA VAL A 866 25.17 -23.07 21.97
C VAL A 866 25.50 -22.14 20.81
N SER A 867 26.71 -21.58 20.80
CA SER A 867 27.13 -20.63 19.77
C SER A 867 28.42 -21.10 19.10
N GLY A 868 28.43 -21.12 17.76
CA GLY A 868 29.65 -21.13 16.95
C GLY A 868 30.23 -19.72 16.81
N ARG A 869 31.06 -19.45 15.79
CA ARG A 869 31.77 -18.17 15.60
C ARG A 869 30.87 -17.04 15.09
N VAL A 870 29.93 -16.57 15.90
CA VAL A 870 28.97 -15.53 15.49
C VAL A 870 28.69 -14.54 16.63
N ASN A 871 28.68 -13.25 16.29
CA ASN A 871 28.30 -12.19 17.24
C ASN A 871 26.78 -12.10 17.36
N MET A 872 26.29 -11.97 18.59
CA MET A 872 24.87 -11.70 18.87
C MET A 872 24.54 -10.24 18.62
N TRP A 873 23.34 -9.94 18.14
CA TRP A 873 22.87 -8.55 18.03
C TRP A 873 22.78 -7.89 19.41
N LEU A 874 22.88 -6.56 19.44
CA LEU A 874 22.63 -5.77 20.64
C LEU A 874 21.13 -5.84 20.98
N HIS A 875 20.81 -6.22 22.21
CA HIS A 875 19.43 -6.32 22.70
C HIS A 875 19.37 -6.00 24.20
N TYR A 876 18.17 -5.90 24.75
CA TYR A 876 17.96 -5.94 26.20
C TYR A 876 16.91 -6.99 26.51
N ASP A 877 16.99 -7.56 27.71
CA ASP A 877 15.98 -8.46 28.25
C ASP A 877 15.16 -7.73 29.32
N VAL A 878 13.85 -7.98 29.35
CA VAL A 878 12.95 -7.32 30.30
C VAL A 878 13.06 -7.93 31.70
N MET A 879 13.41 -9.21 31.77
CA MET A 879 13.66 -9.93 33.02
C MET A 879 15.16 -9.99 33.31
N ALA A 880 15.49 -9.96 34.60
CA ALA A 880 16.83 -10.30 35.06
C ALA A 880 17.18 -11.76 34.72
N ASN A 881 18.46 -12.01 34.49
CA ASN A 881 18.94 -13.36 34.19
C ASN A 881 20.36 -13.62 34.71
N VAL A 882 20.69 -14.91 34.84
CA VAL A 882 22.06 -15.36 35.08
C VAL A 882 22.54 -16.20 33.89
N TYR A 883 23.62 -15.75 33.28
CA TYR A 883 24.26 -16.41 32.16
C TYR A 883 25.41 -17.27 32.66
N THR A 884 25.19 -18.59 32.73
CA THR A 884 26.17 -19.56 33.24
C THR A 884 27.01 -20.11 32.09
N GLN A 885 28.30 -19.78 32.05
CA GLN A 885 29.23 -20.21 31.02
C GLN A 885 29.78 -21.60 31.37
N ILE A 886 29.48 -22.61 30.53
CA ILE A 886 29.78 -24.02 30.82
C ILE A 886 31.01 -24.51 30.07
N SER A 887 31.14 -24.16 28.78
CA SER A 887 32.27 -24.58 27.95
C SER A 887 32.60 -23.52 26.91
N GLY A 888 33.88 -23.31 26.64
CA GLY A 888 34.38 -22.22 25.81
C GLY A 888 34.37 -20.87 26.53
N GLU A 889 34.73 -19.82 25.79
CA GLU A 889 34.94 -18.48 26.32
C GLU A 889 34.07 -17.46 25.56
N LYS A 890 33.60 -16.43 26.27
CA LYS A 890 32.72 -15.41 25.72
C LYS A 890 33.09 -14.03 26.24
N ARG A 891 33.15 -13.06 25.32
CA ARG A 891 33.26 -11.63 25.63
C ARG A 891 31.88 -11.01 25.49
N MET A 892 31.39 -10.36 26.54
CA MET A 892 30.12 -9.65 26.57
C MET A 892 30.35 -8.17 26.85
N ILE A 893 29.63 -7.32 26.11
CA ILE A 893 29.55 -5.89 26.39
C ILE A 893 28.12 -5.58 26.84
N LEU A 894 28.00 -4.93 27.98
CA LEU A 894 26.74 -4.54 28.60
C LEU A 894 26.68 -3.03 28.77
N PHE A 895 25.48 -2.46 28.77
CA PHE A 895 25.24 -1.04 28.98
C PHE A 895 24.11 -0.85 30.00
N PRO A 896 24.23 0.12 30.91
CA PRO A 896 23.15 0.44 31.83
C PRO A 896 21.91 0.92 31.07
N PRO A 897 20.69 0.73 31.62
CA PRO A 897 19.45 1.17 30.98
C PRO A 897 19.42 2.66 30.57
N SER A 898 20.20 3.51 31.26
CA SER A 898 20.36 4.94 30.93
C SER A 898 20.89 5.21 29.52
N ASP A 899 21.58 4.23 28.91
CA ASP A 899 22.20 4.39 27.60
C ASP A 899 21.26 4.04 26.44
N VAL A 900 20.03 3.57 26.71
CA VAL A 900 19.08 3.09 25.68
C VAL A 900 18.82 4.11 24.56
N THR A 901 18.80 5.41 24.89
CA THR A 901 18.56 6.50 23.93
C THR A 901 19.72 6.75 22.97
N ARG A 902 20.92 6.27 23.31
CA ARG A 902 22.16 6.43 22.52
C ARG A 902 22.45 5.22 21.64
N LEU A 903 21.85 4.07 21.94
CA LEU A 903 22.11 2.80 21.27
C LEU A 903 21.12 2.49 20.13
N SER A 904 20.40 3.50 19.63
CA SER A 904 19.55 3.42 18.43
C SER A 904 18.45 2.35 18.47
N PHE A 905 17.81 2.14 19.62
CA PHE A 905 16.63 1.29 19.72
C PHE A 905 15.40 2.00 19.16
N ALA A 906 14.71 1.36 18.20
CA ALA A 906 13.46 1.89 17.66
C ALA A 906 12.32 1.76 18.69
N PRO A 907 11.30 2.65 18.67
CA PRO A 907 10.18 2.56 19.61
C PRO A 907 9.45 1.20 19.58
N GLY A 908 9.51 0.48 20.70
CA GLY A 908 8.92 -0.85 20.86
C GLY A 908 9.72 -2.00 20.24
N ALA A 909 10.99 -1.77 19.89
CA ALA A 909 11.93 -2.81 19.52
C ALA A 909 12.87 -3.10 20.70
N SER A 910 13.14 -4.38 20.95
CA SER A 910 14.08 -4.84 21.98
C SER A 910 15.47 -5.20 21.41
N SER A 911 15.77 -4.77 20.18
CA SER A 911 17.06 -5.02 19.53
C SER A 911 17.51 -3.85 18.66
N SER A 912 18.82 -3.67 18.56
CA SER A 912 19.50 -2.61 17.80
C SER A 912 20.50 -3.18 16.81
N SER A 913 20.70 -2.46 15.69
CA SER A 913 21.66 -2.82 14.63
C SER A 913 23.07 -2.24 14.84
N VAL A 914 23.30 -1.56 15.98
CA VAL A 914 24.61 -0.98 16.32
C VAL A 914 25.66 -2.09 16.44
N ASP A 915 26.79 -1.92 15.74
CA ASP A 915 27.95 -2.79 15.89
C ASP A 915 28.82 -2.35 17.05
N VAL A 916 28.53 -2.86 18.25
CA VAL A 916 29.29 -2.48 19.44
C VAL A 916 30.75 -2.91 19.34
N PHE A 917 31.02 -4.13 18.85
CA PHE A 917 32.39 -4.63 18.77
C PHE A 917 33.22 -3.86 17.75
N ALA A 918 32.68 -3.60 16.56
CA ALA A 918 33.39 -2.78 15.57
C ALA A 918 33.59 -1.32 16.06
N ALA A 919 32.62 -0.75 16.79
CA ALA A 919 32.73 0.59 17.32
C ALA A 919 33.77 0.73 18.45
N LEU A 920 33.94 -0.31 19.28
CA LEU A 920 34.99 -0.36 20.32
C LEU A 920 36.38 -0.59 19.74
N ASP A 921 36.51 -1.38 18.65
CA ASP A 921 37.79 -1.63 17.98
C ASP A 921 38.29 -0.40 17.16
N ALA A 922 37.42 0.56 16.86
CA ALA A 922 37.69 1.72 16.02
C ALA A 922 38.50 2.86 16.69
N THR A 923 38.97 2.69 17.94
CA THR A 923 39.89 3.65 18.61
C THR A 923 41.23 3.83 17.87
N THR A 924 41.55 2.99 16.88
CA THR A 924 42.55 3.29 15.85
C THR A 924 41.91 3.86 14.56
N ARG A 925 41.65 5.17 14.57
CA ARG A 925 41.46 6.08 13.41
C ARG A 925 40.84 5.46 12.14
N LYS A 926 39.51 5.49 12.04
CA LYS A 926 38.75 5.86 10.81
C LYS A 926 37.25 5.94 11.12
N ALA A 927 36.63 7.02 10.68
CA ALA A 927 35.24 7.39 10.93
C ALA A 927 34.24 6.29 10.49
N ASP A 928 33.49 5.77 11.46
CA ASP A 928 32.27 4.96 11.31
C ASP A 928 31.12 5.69 12.04
N PRO A 929 29.84 5.65 11.59
CA PRO A 929 28.77 6.51 12.12
C PRO A 929 28.22 6.13 13.50
N CYS A 930 28.57 4.97 14.06
CA CYS A 930 28.13 4.57 15.40
C CYS A 930 29.11 5.10 16.44
N ASN A 931 28.93 6.36 16.83
CA ASN A 931 29.67 6.91 17.95
C ASN A 931 29.05 6.39 19.26
N LEU A 932 29.78 5.53 20.00
CA LEU A 932 29.41 5.11 21.35
C LEU A 932 29.63 6.25 22.39
N ALA A 933 29.92 7.47 21.95
CA ALA A 933 30.12 8.63 22.83
C ALA A 933 28.94 8.85 23.80
N GLY A 934 29.30 9.08 25.06
CA GLY A 934 28.36 9.28 26.15
C GLY A 934 27.61 8.00 26.58
N THR A 935 28.04 6.83 26.11
CA THR A 935 27.64 5.53 26.69
C THR A 935 28.66 5.06 27.73
N HIS A 936 28.24 4.14 28.58
CA HIS A 936 28.97 3.62 29.73
C HIS A 936 29.10 2.09 29.61
N PRO A 937 29.90 1.56 28.66
CA PRO A 937 30.01 0.13 28.44
C PRO A 937 30.69 -0.58 29.63
N TYR A 938 30.14 -1.75 29.96
CA TYR A 938 30.69 -2.73 30.89
C TYR A 938 31.15 -3.96 30.12
N GLU A 939 32.33 -4.46 30.42
CA GLU A 939 32.89 -5.63 29.74
C GLU A 939 33.03 -6.81 30.69
N ALA A 940 32.53 -7.97 30.24
CA ALA A 940 32.65 -9.24 30.94
C ALA A 940 33.34 -10.27 30.05
N HIS A 941 34.41 -10.87 30.57
CA HIS A 941 35.07 -12.03 30.00
C HIS A 941 34.66 -13.27 30.81
N LEU A 942 33.94 -14.19 30.18
CA LEU A 942 33.39 -15.38 30.82
C LEU A 942 34.15 -16.63 30.39
N GLY A 943 34.71 -17.34 31.38
CA GLY A 943 35.29 -18.67 31.22
C GLY A 943 34.37 -19.79 31.75
N PRO A 944 34.70 -21.07 31.52
CA PRO A 944 33.98 -22.20 32.10
C PRO A 944 33.89 -22.10 33.62
N GLY A 945 32.67 -22.13 34.17
CA GLY A 945 32.41 -21.99 35.61
C GLY A 945 31.93 -20.60 36.04
N ASP A 946 32.05 -19.59 35.17
CA ASP A 946 31.60 -18.22 35.47
C ASP A 946 30.08 -18.10 35.34
N VAL A 947 29.47 -17.33 36.25
CA VAL A 947 28.05 -16.96 36.18
C VAL A 947 27.94 -15.45 36.12
N LEU A 948 27.51 -14.89 34.99
CA LEU A 948 27.25 -13.47 34.85
C LEU A 948 25.81 -13.15 35.26
N PHE A 949 25.62 -12.31 36.27
CA PHE A 949 24.32 -11.69 36.54
C PHE A 949 24.09 -10.53 35.58
N ILE A 950 22.97 -10.56 34.86
CA ILE A 950 22.49 -9.51 33.96
C ILE A 950 21.20 -8.94 34.55
N PRO A 951 21.23 -7.71 35.10
CA PRO A 951 20.03 -7.11 35.67
C PRO A 951 18.99 -6.78 34.58
N ALA A 952 17.73 -6.63 34.98
CA ALA A 952 16.65 -6.29 34.05
C ALA A 952 16.95 -5.00 33.26
N LEU A 953 16.58 -4.99 31.98
CA LEU A 953 16.73 -3.88 31.03
C LEU A 953 18.17 -3.50 30.68
N TRP A 954 19.19 -4.21 31.18
CA TRP A 954 20.56 -4.01 30.73
C TRP A 954 20.73 -4.45 29.28
N LEU A 955 21.25 -3.53 28.46
CA LEU A 955 21.46 -3.77 27.04
C LEU A 955 22.78 -4.50 26.87
N HIS A 956 22.82 -5.55 26.06
CA HIS A 956 24.00 -6.38 25.94
C HIS A 956 24.15 -7.06 24.58
N THR A 957 25.40 -7.38 24.26
CA THR A 957 25.80 -8.17 23.10
C THR A 957 26.96 -9.10 23.49
N ALA A 958 27.20 -10.12 22.69
CA ALA A 958 28.21 -11.12 22.98
C ALA A 958 28.93 -11.60 21.72
N THR A 959 30.24 -11.82 21.85
CA THR A 959 31.07 -12.51 20.86
C THR A 959 31.78 -13.70 21.50
N PRO A 960 31.75 -14.89 20.88
CA PRO A 960 32.48 -16.05 21.37
C PRO A 960 33.98 -15.91 21.06
N LEU A 961 34.83 -16.19 22.05
CA LEU A 961 36.28 -16.20 21.89
C LEU A 961 36.80 -17.60 21.49
N SER A 962 36.04 -18.65 21.80
CA SER A 962 36.30 -20.03 21.39
C SER A 962 35.58 -20.39 20.08
N LYS A 963 35.98 -21.51 19.43
CA LYS A 963 35.29 -22.01 18.22
C LYS A 963 33.82 -22.35 18.45
N MET A 964 33.52 -22.85 19.65
CA MET A 964 32.18 -23.17 20.12
C MET A 964 32.09 -22.79 21.60
N SER A 965 30.94 -22.26 22.02
CA SER A 965 30.66 -21.88 23.41
C SER A 965 29.29 -22.40 23.81
N VAL A 966 29.20 -22.96 25.02
CA VAL A 966 27.99 -23.56 25.60
C VAL A 966 27.70 -22.85 26.92
N ALA A 967 26.43 -22.49 27.12
CA ALA A 967 25.96 -21.85 28.33
C ALA A 967 24.51 -22.24 28.65
N VAL A 968 24.11 -22.05 29.90
CA VAL A 968 22.71 -22.06 30.32
C VAL A 968 22.36 -20.65 30.78
N ASN A 969 21.38 -20.03 30.12
CA ASN A 969 20.88 -18.72 30.51
C ASN A 969 19.54 -18.86 31.25
N THR A 970 19.52 -18.46 32.52
CA THR A 970 18.36 -18.67 33.41
C THR A 970 17.70 -17.33 33.73
N PHE A 971 16.46 -17.17 33.29
CA PHE A 971 15.63 -15.97 33.47
C PHE A 971 14.69 -16.16 34.66
N PHE A 972 14.50 -15.11 35.44
CA PHE A 972 13.60 -15.12 36.58
C PHE A 972 12.87 -13.78 36.72
N ARG A 973 11.72 -13.82 37.39
CA ARG A 973 10.91 -12.63 37.63
C ARG A 973 11.44 -11.87 38.84
N ASP A 974 11.68 -10.59 38.64
CA ASP A 974 12.12 -9.62 39.64
C ASP A 974 11.01 -8.63 40.04
N LEU A 975 9.87 -8.67 39.35
CA LEU A 975 8.67 -7.90 39.70
C LEU A 975 7.52 -8.81 40.15
N GLU A 976 6.82 -8.45 41.22
CA GLU A 976 5.61 -9.15 41.68
C GLU A 976 4.45 -9.04 40.65
N SER A 977 4.35 -7.88 39.98
CA SER A 977 3.36 -7.60 38.94
C SER A 977 3.88 -6.54 37.95
N GLY A 978 3.24 -6.40 36.78
CA GLY A 978 3.57 -5.36 35.80
C GLY A 978 4.11 -5.86 34.45
N TYR A 979 4.46 -7.14 34.34
CA TYR A 979 4.75 -7.76 33.04
C TYR A 979 3.53 -7.75 32.11
N ALA A 980 3.76 -7.77 30.80
CA ALA A 980 2.71 -7.73 29.79
C ALA A 980 1.69 -8.89 29.95
N ALA A 981 0.41 -8.56 29.82
CA ALA A 981 -0.66 -9.57 29.82
C ALA A 981 -0.61 -10.40 28.53
N GLY A 982 -0.95 -11.70 28.65
CA GLY A 982 -0.98 -12.63 27.52
C GLY A 982 0.26 -13.51 27.43
N ARG A 983 0.50 -14.09 26.25
CA ARG A 983 1.61 -15.02 26.02
C ARG A 983 2.91 -14.25 25.81
N ASP A 984 3.90 -14.50 26.67
CA ASP A 984 5.29 -14.14 26.47
C ASP A 984 6.14 -15.38 26.76
N VAL A 985 6.46 -16.12 25.70
CA VAL A 985 7.21 -17.39 25.80
C VAL A 985 8.72 -17.14 25.90
N TYR A 986 9.16 -15.99 25.40
CA TYR A 986 10.58 -15.67 25.27
C TYR A 986 11.09 -14.74 26.35
N GLY A 987 10.21 -14.04 27.08
CA GLY A 987 10.56 -13.05 28.09
C GLY A 987 10.97 -11.70 27.49
N ASN A 988 10.57 -11.43 26.24
CA ASN A 988 11.06 -10.29 25.45
C ASN A 988 9.99 -9.21 25.24
N ARG A 989 8.80 -9.34 25.85
CA ARG A 989 7.78 -8.28 25.78
C ARG A 989 8.05 -7.23 26.84
N ASP A 990 8.04 -5.97 26.42
CA ASP A 990 8.15 -4.85 27.34
C ASP A 990 7.06 -4.87 28.42
N LEU A 991 7.31 -4.21 29.54
CA LEU A 991 6.36 -4.11 30.65
C LEU A 991 5.01 -3.53 30.18
N ALA A 992 3.92 -4.01 30.80
CA ALA A 992 2.55 -3.62 30.44
C ALA A 992 2.34 -2.10 30.49
N ALA A 993 2.98 -1.44 31.46
CA ALA A 993 2.93 0.01 31.62
C ALA A 993 3.49 0.73 30.38
N TYR A 994 4.62 0.27 29.84
CA TYR A 994 5.22 0.86 28.65
C TYR A 994 4.39 0.59 27.39
N GLU A 995 3.90 -0.64 27.19
CA GLU A 995 3.03 -0.95 26.05
C GLU A 995 1.78 -0.05 26.02
N LYS A 996 1.15 0.17 27.19
CA LYS A 996 0.01 1.08 27.33
C LYS A 996 0.42 2.54 27.10
N ALA A 997 1.50 3.00 27.74
CA ALA A 997 1.98 4.37 27.60
C ALA A 997 2.32 4.73 26.15
N ARG A 998 2.84 3.79 25.35
CA ARG A 998 3.08 4.02 23.91
C ARG A 998 1.80 4.33 23.14
N LEU A 999 0.71 3.64 23.44
CA LEU A 999 -0.61 3.94 22.85
C LEU A 999 -1.07 5.32 23.27
N ASP A 1000 -0.83 5.69 24.53
CA ASP A 1000 -1.20 7.00 25.08
C ASP A 1000 -0.38 8.12 24.42
N VAL A 1001 0.93 7.94 24.24
CA VAL A 1001 1.80 8.86 23.48
C VAL A 1001 1.31 9.03 22.04
N ALA A 1002 0.90 7.95 21.38
CA ALA A 1002 0.31 8.04 20.03
C ALA A 1002 -1.00 8.83 20.02
N ARG A 1003 -1.86 8.65 21.04
CA ARG A 1003 -3.11 9.44 21.19
C ARG A 1003 -2.83 10.90 21.49
N MET A 1004 -1.84 11.20 22.34
CA MET A 1004 -1.38 12.56 22.61
C MET A 1004 -0.88 13.19 21.31
N ALA A 1005 0.08 12.58 20.63
CA ALA A 1005 0.61 13.09 19.36
C ALA A 1005 -0.49 13.40 18.33
N LYS A 1006 -1.50 12.52 18.22
CA LYS A 1006 -2.67 12.72 17.36
C LYS A 1006 -3.51 13.94 17.77
N SER A 1007 -3.66 14.19 19.07
CA SER A 1007 -4.45 15.32 19.60
C SER A 1007 -3.84 16.68 19.27
N PHE A 1008 -2.52 16.77 19.15
CA PHE A 1008 -1.81 18.00 18.74
C PHE A 1008 -1.57 18.07 17.22
N GLN A 1009 -2.08 17.13 16.42
CA GLN A 1009 -1.77 17.03 14.99
C GLN A 1009 -2.24 18.25 14.18
N GLN A 1010 -3.35 18.87 14.61
CA GLN A 1010 -3.95 20.05 13.97
C GLN A 1010 -3.24 21.38 14.32
N LEU A 1011 -2.31 21.38 15.27
CA LEU A 1011 -1.57 22.59 15.64
C LEU A 1011 -0.40 22.83 14.67
N PRO A 1012 0.01 24.11 14.49
CA PRO A 1012 1.23 24.45 13.76
C PRO A 1012 2.44 23.67 14.29
N VAL A 1013 3.40 23.35 13.42
CA VAL A 1013 4.55 22.49 13.75
C VAL A 1013 5.33 23.00 14.96
N GLU A 1014 5.58 24.31 15.02
CA GLU A 1014 6.31 24.93 16.13
C GLU A 1014 5.51 24.90 17.44
N THR A 1015 4.20 25.13 17.39
CA THR A 1015 3.32 25.00 18.56
C THR A 1015 3.25 23.55 19.07
N ARG A 1016 3.14 22.59 18.15
CA ARG A 1016 3.17 21.16 18.48
C ARG A 1016 4.52 20.78 19.08
N ARG A 1017 5.64 21.23 18.51
CA ARG A 1017 6.98 20.99 19.05
C ARG A 1017 7.13 21.57 20.46
N PHE A 1018 6.68 22.80 20.66
CA PHE A 1018 6.70 23.45 21.97
C PHE A 1018 5.94 22.64 23.02
N TYR A 1019 4.68 22.27 22.76
CA TYR A 1019 3.90 21.49 23.74
C TYR A 1019 4.38 20.05 23.90
N MET A 1020 4.87 19.41 22.83
CA MET A 1020 5.48 18.08 22.94
C MET A 1020 6.78 18.11 23.76
N ALA A 1021 7.59 19.16 23.62
CA ALA A 1021 8.77 19.35 24.44
C ALA A 1021 8.39 19.55 25.92
N ARG A 1022 7.31 20.30 26.21
CA ARG A 1022 6.78 20.43 27.58
C ARG A 1022 6.29 19.10 28.15
N LEU A 1023 5.52 18.34 27.39
CA LEU A 1023 5.05 17.01 27.82
C LEU A 1023 6.21 16.03 28.02
N ALA A 1024 7.23 16.09 27.17
CA ALA A 1024 8.43 15.27 27.34
C ALA A 1024 9.18 15.62 28.64
N GLU A 1025 9.25 16.90 28.99
CA GLU A 1025 9.84 17.36 30.25
C GLU A 1025 8.98 16.96 31.47
N GLU A 1026 7.65 17.06 31.39
CA GLU A 1026 6.75 16.58 32.45
C GLU A 1026 6.88 15.06 32.66
N LEU A 1027 6.99 14.29 31.58
CA LEU A 1027 7.24 12.84 31.66
C LEU A 1027 8.62 12.53 32.24
N ARG A 1028 9.63 13.36 31.96
CA ARG A 1028 10.97 13.23 32.54
C ARG A 1028 10.94 13.49 34.05
N GLN A 1029 10.26 14.55 34.49
CA GLN A 1029 10.08 14.87 35.90
C GLN A 1029 9.32 13.78 36.66
N ALA A 1030 8.27 13.24 36.04
CA ALA A 1030 7.51 12.12 36.62
C ALA A 1030 8.34 10.84 36.76
N ALA A 1031 9.29 10.59 35.84
CA ALA A 1031 10.20 9.45 35.93
C ALA A 1031 11.22 9.59 37.08
N ASP A 1032 11.62 10.83 37.39
CA ASP A 1032 12.52 11.16 38.50
C ASP A 1032 11.79 11.20 39.87
N GLY A 1033 10.46 10.97 39.89
CA GLY A 1033 9.65 10.90 41.11
C GLY A 1033 9.27 12.26 41.72
N VAL A 1034 9.24 13.33 40.91
CA VAL A 1034 8.89 14.70 41.32
C VAL A 1034 7.41 15.01 41.08
#